data_AF-A0A7C7WPU3-F1
#
_entry.id   AF-A0A7C7WPU3-F1
#
_cell.length_a   1.000
_cell.length_b   1.000
_cell.length_c   1.000
_cell.angle_alpha   90.00
_cell.angle_beta   90.00
_cell.angle_gamma   90.00
#
_symmetry.space_group_name_H-M   'P 1'
#
loop_
_entity.id
_entity.type
_entity.pdbx_description
1 polymer ?
#
loop_
_entity_poly.entity_id
_entity_poly.type
_entity_poly.pdbx_seq_one_letter_code
_entity_poly.pdbx_strand_id
1 'polypeptide(L)'
;MRKAFRIGLFCLTAALLMPTMPVYAQCVNPAGNEGDMAFNETHKVAQYCDSAGWVAMLPPITEADCTEVGEVCSDGTIYAGLTPDGNVRMYTTASDIGTARWATSNETTSLNSNTDGDGNTIGLVNFPSAVTYDAAQACYDSSADGYYDWYLPALNELSVLYANRTAIGNFDTGGFYWSSSENSSNNARELSFVNGASTNYNKGSVFNIRCVRSDNSKLTEIVPTGLIRHWRLDETAGSLAVDSSGNGGDVAYQGMNPASNTRKGMVASAQYFTASNHIMSDAIDLGNEFTLASWVKLDSPTSTAQGIFANSQEGNFDGFKLYVNSWATTDGELVFETSNGTTQNNGSTTGANIAPNSWAHVAAVVNKTGGAVTLYVNGVDLTSDSAISSTFNSNEELWAGRFKDAGGFLTGSLDDLRVYNRLLTASEVQEIYEARNGIRYNETANVPEFFDGDKFKQVMKASDVPDGLVAHWKLDETTGTTAVDSSGNGNDASMIGNLSADTHSAPGAVGRSLNFTGAETYITVTGSGFPTGSGTPFTMSAWAQSDIFTGHYGTILLWGRDNDSSYTRPNMRMLELTGNMYLRVGVGNNIYNDYVLSGYDVNTFEHYTVTYDGTDMEAFRNGVSMGAWTPASPINAPDDYAVIGSRNNGGSFNQLFRGSIDDVRLYDRVLSNDEIMTLYAMGAPYGQNKAAPQGCPNIGDVCDDGSIYAGISPDGSIDMYTTPEDAGLMNFNNGVNNYTDASTGTTGTATGESNTAYLVITDSDSVAAGVQLHNAAQYCYDLVAHGRDDWYLGAEDEMTVIYNNYEAIGNFDDSGEEYWTSRDPTGSNAGRTIRFNDGVVDGSNKDVLERVRCISKGPAPRCANPYGLEGSMFYNTTHDVMQYCDGGRWVGIGKQN
;
A
#
# COMPACT_ATOMS: atom_id res chain seq x y z
N MET A 1 -26.39 81.97 -29.12
CA MET A 1 -25.73 81.90 -30.45
C MET A 1 -24.79 80.70 -30.47
N ARG A 2 -24.58 80.05 -31.64
CA ARG A 2 -23.52 79.05 -31.97
C ARG A 2 -23.20 77.90 -30.96
N LYS A 3 -23.56 76.67 -31.38
CA LYS A 3 -22.80 75.39 -31.25
C LYS A 3 -22.60 74.77 -29.83
N ALA A 4 -22.61 73.44 -29.65
CA ALA A 4 -22.96 72.30 -30.54
C ALA A 4 -23.24 70.99 -29.74
N PHE A 5 -23.65 69.92 -30.44
CA PHE A 5 -24.00 68.56 -29.98
C PHE A 5 -25.25 68.48 -29.08
N ARG A 6 -26.33 67.76 -29.45
CA ARG A 6 -26.56 66.32 -29.76
C ARG A 6 -26.63 65.46 -28.48
N ILE A 7 -27.59 64.54 -28.32
CA ILE A 7 -28.89 64.31 -29.00
C ILE A 7 -29.79 63.53 -28.03
N GLY A 8 -31.12 63.61 -28.18
CA GLY A 8 -32.05 62.70 -27.49
C GLY A 8 -33.32 62.50 -28.33
N LEU A 9 -33.76 61.26 -28.48
CA LEU A 9 -34.96 60.88 -29.22
C LEU A 9 -35.56 59.60 -28.57
N PHE A 10 -36.88 59.43 -28.63
CA PHE A 10 -37.61 58.32 -28.03
C PHE A 10 -38.74 57.83 -28.96
N CYS A 11 -39.18 56.59 -28.71
CA CYS A 11 -40.45 55.98 -29.10
C CYS A 11 -40.70 55.48 -30.56
N LEU A 12 -40.91 54.15 -30.62
CA LEU A 12 -41.98 53.39 -31.30
C LEU A 12 -42.07 53.31 -32.84
N THR A 13 -41.94 52.07 -33.32
CA THR A 13 -43.03 51.32 -34.00
C THR A 13 -42.76 49.81 -33.86
N ALA A 14 -43.72 48.94 -34.18
CA ALA A 14 -43.64 47.50 -33.88
C ALA A 14 -44.22 46.60 -35.00
N ALA A 15 -44.00 45.29 -34.84
CA ALA A 15 -44.53 44.12 -35.56
C ALA A 15 -43.65 43.47 -36.66
N LEU A 16 -43.11 42.30 -36.29
CA LEU A 16 -42.69 41.15 -37.11
C LEU A 16 -41.83 41.39 -38.37
N LEU A 17 -40.52 41.54 -38.11
CA LEU A 17 -39.50 40.73 -38.78
C LEU A 17 -38.63 40.11 -37.68
N MET A 18 -38.68 38.79 -37.51
CA MET A 18 -37.62 38.08 -36.77
C MET A 18 -36.47 37.81 -37.74
N PRO A 19 -35.27 38.38 -37.54
CA PRO A 19 -34.12 37.94 -38.29
C PRO A 19 -33.77 36.51 -37.85
N THR A 20 -33.28 35.69 -38.79
CA THR A 20 -32.49 34.51 -38.44
C THR A 20 -31.28 34.99 -37.64
N MET A 21 -31.21 34.70 -36.34
CA MET A 21 -29.98 34.89 -35.59
C MET A 21 -28.89 34.02 -36.23
N PRO A 22 -27.65 34.49 -36.37
CA PRO A 22 -26.55 33.62 -36.71
C PRO A 22 -26.43 32.55 -35.62
N VAL A 23 -26.30 31.29 -36.02
CA VAL A 23 -25.81 30.25 -35.11
C VAL A 23 -24.33 30.58 -34.89
N TYR A 24 -24.04 31.31 -33.82
CA TYR A 24 -22.68 31.47 -33.34
C TYR A 24 -22.29 30.14 -32.70
N ALA A 25 -21.31 29.48 -33.30
CA ALA A 25 -20.53 28.47 -32.61
C ALA A 25 -20.02 29.07 -31.29
N GLN A 26 -20.38 28.44 -30.18
CA GLN A 26 -19.97 28.87 -28.83
C GLN A 26 -18.45 28.83 -28.70
N CYS A 27 -17.82 27.81 -29.28
CA CYS A 27 -16.38 27.64 -29.31
C CYS A 27 -15.84 28.04 -30.70
N VAL A 28 -14.86 28.96 -30.73
CA VAL A 28 -14.60 29.81 -31.91
C VAL A 28 -13.43 29.40 -32.81
N ASN A 29 -12.52 28.51 -32.38
CA ASN A 29 -11.48 27.98 -33.26
C ASN A 29 -11.02 26.55 -32.85
N PRO A 30 -11.37 25.48 -33.59
CA PRO A 30 -12.33 25.44 -34.71
C PRO A 30 -13.75 25.89 -34.29
N ALA A 31 -14.66 26.07 -35.23
CA ALA A 31 -16.04 26.46 -34.90
C ALA A 31 -16.86 25.23 -34.45
N GLY A 32 -17.35 25.23 -33.21
CA GLY A 32 -18.22 24.18 -32.64
C GLY A 32 -19.28 24.72 -31.68
N ASN A 33 -20.38 23.98 -31.54
CA ASN A 33 -21.45 24.20 -30.56
C ASN A 33 -21.18 23.34 -29.31
N GLU A 34 -21.83 23.66 -28.19
CA GLU A 34 -21.79 22.87 -26.96
C GLU A 34 -22.05 21.38 -27.21
N GLY A 35 -21.12 20.52 -26.78
CA GLY A 35 -21.10 19.08 -27.05
C GLY A 35 -20.41 18.63 -28.35
N ASP A 36 -20.08 19.53 -29.29
CA ASP A 36 -19.27 19.17 -30.45
C ASP A 36 -17.82 18.82 -30.03
N MET A 37 -17.21 17.84 -30.73
CA MET A 37 -15.83 17.38 -30.50
C MET A 37 -14.93 17.69 -31.70
N ALA A 38 -13.64 17.97 -31.44
CA ALA A 38 -12.62 18.22 -32.45
C ALA A 38 -11.24 17.72 -32.00
N PHE A 39 -10.29 17.57 -32.93
CA PHE A 39 -8.89 17.29 -32.61
C PHE A 39 -8.03 18.55 -32.81
N ASN A 40 -7.23 18.90 -31.80
CA ASN A 40 -6.40 20.09 -31.81
C ASN A 40 -5.05 19.79 -32.47
N GLU A 41 -4.87 20.20 -33.72
CA GLU A 41 -3.63 19.94 -34.47
C GLU A 41 -2.37 20.59 -33.90
N THR A 42 -2.50 21.62 -33.04
CA THR A 42 -1.37 22.28 -32.37
C THR A 42 -0.96 21.56 -31.09
N HIS A 43 -1.94 21.16 -30.27
CA HIS A 43 -1.71 20.53 -28.95
C HIS A 43 -1.84 19.00 -28.97
N LYS A 44 -2.15 18.40 -30.13
CA LYS A 44 -2.28 16.95 -30.39
C LYS A 44 -3.24 16.20 -29.44
N VAL A 45 -4.29 16.89 -29.01
CA VAL A 45 -5.28 16.39 -28.06
C VAL A 45 -6.71 16.49 -28.63
N ALA A 46 -7.58 15.56 -28.25
CA ALA A 46 -9.02 15.69 -28.50
C ALA A 46 -9.62 16.73 -27.55
N GLN A 47 -10.63 17.47 -28.01
CA GLN A 47 -11.27 18.55 -27.25
C GLN A 47 -12.77 18.62 -27.56
N TYR A 48 -13.57 19.03 -26.58
CA TYR A 48 -15.01 19.24 -26.69
C TYR A 48 -15.38 20.69 -26.36
N CYS A 49 -16.56 21.14 -26.78
CA CYS A 49 -17.05 22.50 -26.52
C CYS A 49 -18.00 22.53 -25.31
N ASP A 50 -17.73 23.39 -24.33
CA ASP A 50 -18.43 23.44 -23.02
C ASP A 50 -19.43 24.62 -22.89
N SER A 51 -19.80 25.26 -24.00
CA SER A 51 -20.50 26.57 -24.11
C SER A 51 -19.65 27.84 -23.94
N ALA A 52 -18.45 27.75 -23.36
CA ALA A 52 -17.55 28.88 -23.10
C ALA A 52 -16.24 28.82 -23.91
N GLY A 53 -15.72 27.63 -24.19
CA GLY A 53 -14.47 27.39 -24.89
C GLY A 53 -14.24 25.91 -25.26
N TRP A 54 -13.11 25.64 -25.92
CA TRP A 54 -12.68 24.27 -26.19
C TRP A 54 -11.93 23.73 -24.97
N VAL A 55 -12.49 22.69 -24.34
CA VAL A 55 -11.92 21.97 -23.20
C VAL A 55 -11.29 20.68 -23.72
N ALA A 56 -10.09 20.34 -23.26
CA ALA A 56 -9.43 19.10 -23.66
C ALA A 56 -10.15 17.87 -23.06
N MET A 57 -10.30 16.80 -23.84
CA MET A 57 -10.95 15.55 -23.40
C MET A 57 -10.02 14.63 -22.59
N LEU A 58 -8.72 14.91 -22.63
CA LEU A 58 -7.68 14.37 -21.74
C LEU A 58 -6.71 15.54 -21.44
N PRO A 59 -6.14 15.63 -20.23
CA PRO A 59 -5.17 16.68 -19.93
C PRO A 59 -3.90 16.52 -20.80
N PRO A 60 -3.31 17.63 -21.29
CA PRO A 60 -2.03 17.57 -22.00
C PRO A 60 -0.90 17.20 -21.04
N ILE A 61 0.07 16.41 -21.51
CA ILE A 61 1.29 16.12 -20.74
C ILE A 61 2.25 17.32 -20.88
N THR A 62 2.05 18.33 -20.04
CA THR A 62 2.95 19.48 -19.86
C THR A 62 3.34 19.60 -18.40
N GLU A 63 4.39 20.38 -18.10
CA GLU A 63 4.65 20.80 -16.72
C GLU A 63 3.41 21.54 -16.17
N ALA A 64 3.15 21.43 -14.87
CA ALA A 64 2.07 22.18 -14.24
C ALA A 64 2.34 23.68 -14.40
N ASP A 65 1.40 24.42 -15.02
CA ASP A 65 1.58 25.83 -15.37
C ASP A 65 1.67 26.77 -14.14
N CYS A 66 1.33 26.25 -12.96
CA CYS A 66 1.38 26.94 -11.67
C CYS A 66 2.83 27.03 -11.12
N THR A 67 3.21 28.22 -10.65
CA THR A 67 4.55 28.49 -10.10
C THR A 67 4.54 29.29 -8.81
N GLU A 68 3.46 30.00 -8.49
CA GLU A 68 3.29 30.67 -7.18
C GLU A 68 2.50 29.78 -6.21
N VAL A 69 2.90 29.75 -4.93
CA VAL A 69 2.23 28.92 -3.92
C VAL A 69 0.81 29.43 -3.68
N GLY A 70 -0.18 28.53 -3.77
CA GLY A 70 -1.61 28.86 -3.78
C GLY A 70 -2.19 29.15 -5.17
N GLU A 71 -1.39 29.06 -6.23
CA GLU A 71 -1.89 29.09 -7.61
C GLU A 71 -2.61 27.78 -7.95
N VAL A 72 -3.80 27.89 -8.55
CA VAL A 72 -4.54 26.74 -9.08
C VAL A 72 -3.92 26.38 -10.43
N CYS A 73 -3.43 25.15 -10.51
CA CYS A 73 -2.79 24.55 -11.67
C CYS A 73 -3.81 24.27 -12.79
N SER A 74 -3.33 24.09 -14.03
CA SER A 74 -4.18 23.85 -15.20
C SER A 74 -4.91 22.49 -15.17
N ASP A 75 -4.53 21.61 -14.25
CA ASP A 75 -5.19 20.34 -13.92
C ASP A 75 -6.22 20.42 -12.78
N GLY A 76 -6.34 21.57 -12.09
CA GLY A 76 -7.26 21.79 -10.97
C GLY A 76 -6.63 21.70 -9.58
N THR A 77 -5.45 21.08 -9.45
CA THR A 77 -4.72 21.01 -8.17
C THR A 77 -4.21 22.39 -7.73
N ILE A 78 -3.86 22.55 -6.45
CA ILE A 78 -3.24 23.78 -5.93
C ILE A 78 -1.78 23.51 -5.58
N TYR A 79 -0.85 24.32 -6.10
CA TYR A 79 0.55 24.22 -5.72
C TYR A 79 0.74 24.61 -4.25
N ALA A 80 1.07 23.62 -3.41
CA ALA A 80 1.09 23.74 -1.96
C ALA A 80 2.44 24.29 -1.41
N GLY A 81 3.46 24.34 -2.27
CA GLY A 81 4.84 24.66 -1.91
C GLY A 81 5.77 23.46 -2.14
N LEU A 82 6.95 23.51 -1.52
CA LEU A 82 7.90 22.40 -1.57
C LEU A 82 7.71 21.50 -0.35
N THR A 83 8.10 20.23 -0.47
CA THR A 83 8.18 19.25 0.62
C THR A 83 8.97 19.80 1.82
N PRO A 84 8.84 19.22 3.04
CA PRO A 84 9.47 19.76 4.26
C PRO A 84 11.00 19.89 4.23
N ASP A 85 11.66 19.17 3.33
CA ASP A 85 13.10 19.23 3.03
C ASP A 85 13.47 20.34 2.03
N GLY A 86 12.48 20.89 1.31
CA GLY A 86 12.61 21.95 0.32
C GLY A 86 12.89 21.48 -1.11
N ASN A 87 12.72 20.20 -1.45
CA ASN A 87 13.22 19.64 -2.71
C ASN A 87 12.15 19.37 -3.78
N VAL A 88 11.00 18.78 -3.43
CA VAL A 88 9.98 18.35 -4.41
C VAL A 88 8.75 19.27 -4.34
N ARG A 89 8.12 19.56 -5.48
CA ARG A 89 6.83 20.28 -5.51
C ARG A 89 5.73 19.41 -4.93
N MET A 90 5.08 19.91 -3.87
CA MET A 90 3.83 19.40 -3.35
C MET A 90 2.65 20.10 -4.01
N TYR A 91 1.62 19.34 -4.32
CA TYR A 91 0.31 19.84 -4.72
C TYR A 91 -0.72 19.34 -3.70
N THR A 92 -1.80 20.08 -3.51
CA THR A 92 -2.90 19.71 -2.62
C THR A 92 -4.23 19.91 -3.34
N THR A 93 -5.25 19.18 -2.93
CA THR A 93 -6.60 19.29 -3.48
C THR A 93 -7.18 20.70 -3.29
N ALA A 94 -8.13 21.08 -4.14
CA ALA A 94 -8.75 22.41 -4.09
C ALA A 94 -9.51 22.71 -2.77
N SER A 95 -9.95 21.68 -2.05
CA SER A 95 -10.54 21.74 -0.71
C SER A 95 -10.08 20.57 0.15
N ASP A 96 -10.43 20.59 1.44
CA ASP A 96 -10.40 19.40 2.29
C ASP A 96 -11.29 18.30 1.70
N ILE A 97 -10.90 17.04 1.88
CA ILE A 97 -11.63 15.88 1.32
C ILE A 97 -12.73 15.40 2.30
N GLY A 98 -12.55 15.70 3.59
CA GLY A 98 -13.59 15.50 4.59
C GLY A 98 -13.02 15.48 6.01
N THR A 99 -13.69 14.78 6.90
CA THR A 99 -13.22 14.52 8.27
C THR A 99 -13.39 13.04 8.60
N ALA A 100 -12.36 12.38 9.14
CA ALA A 100 -12.48 11.00 9.60
C ALA A 100 -11.64 10.75 10.86
N ARG A 101 -11.73 9.53 11.40
CA ARG A 101 -10.98 9.09 12.59
C ARG A 101 -9.69 8.40 12.18
N TRP A 102 -8.60 8.55 12.92
CA TRP A 102 -7.32 7.97 12.50
C TRP A 102 -7.30 6.43 12.49
N ALA A 103 -8.05 5.77 13.37
CA ALA A 103 -8.34 4.33 13.27
C ALA A 103 -9.64 3.91 13.97
N THR A 104 -10.14 2.73 13.60
CA THR A 104 -11.39 2.14 14.12
C THR A 104 -11.23 1.40 15.45
N SER A 105 -10.01 0.97 15.76
CA SER A 105 -9.63 0.20 16.94
C SER A 105 -8.22 0.59 17.40
N ASN A 106 -7.90 0.29 18.65
CA ASN A 106 -6.62 0.65 19.26
C ASN A 106 -5.56 -0.44 19.06
N GLU A 107 -4.97 -0.53 17.87
CA GLU A 107 -3.68 -1.22 17.66
C GLU A 107 -2.56 -0.23 17.30
N THR A 108 -1.32 -0.71 17.26
CA THR A 108 -0.13 0.09 16.91
C THR A 108 0.40 -0.38 15.56
N THR A 109 0.54 0.55 14.62
CA THR A 109 1.11 0.28 13.29
C THR A 109 2.62 0.52 13.23
N SER A 110 3.13 1.42 14.08
CA SER A 110 4.49 1.99 14.02
C SER A 110 4.69 3.04 12.92
N LEU A 111 3.61 3.49 12.26
CA LEU A 111 3.67 4.42 11.12
C LEU A 111 3.48 5.84 11.59
N ASN A 112 4.60 6.40 12.04
CA ASN A 112 4.66 7.66 12.74
C ASN A 112 5.63 8.63 12.09
N SER A 113 6.06 8.38 10.84
CA SER A 113 6.91 9.31 10.10
C SER A 113 6.22 10.67 10.03
N ASN A 114 6.99 11.74 10.20
CA ASN A 114 6.45 13.10 10.19
C ASN A 114 6.76 13.82 8.86
N THR A 115 7.44 13.17 7.91
CA THR A 115 7.85 13.76 6.62
C THR A 115 7.48 12.94 5.39
N ASP A 116 7.13 11.67 5.57
CA ASP A 116 6.79 10.74 4.49
C ASP A 116 5.31 10.38 4.58
N GLY A 117 4.45 11.27 4.10
CA GLY A 117 3.01 11.05 4.10
C GLY A 117 2.62 9.91 3.17
N ASP A 118 3.31 9.74 2.05
CA ASP A 118 3.02 8.67 1.08
C ASP A 118 3.34 7.31 1.67
N GLY A 119 4.58 7.07 2.10
CA GLY A 119 5.00 5.83 2.76
C GLY A 119 4.29 5.56 4.09
N ASN A 120 3.75 6.57 4.79
CA ASN A 120 2.78 6.32 5.87
C ASN A 120 1.37 6.01 5.37
N THR A 121 0.89 6.58 4.25
CA THR A 121 -0.49 6.40 3.77
C THR A 121 -0.63 5.11 2.99
N ILE A 122 0.28 4.83 2.05
CA ILE A 122 0.61 3.48 1.55
C ILE A 122 0.87 2.55 2.73
N GLY A 123 1.67 3.03 3.68
CA GLY A 123 1.87 2.36 4.96
C GLY A 123 0.58 2.18 5.77
N LEU A 124 -0.50 2.86 5.43
CA LEU A 124 -1.82 2.69 6.01
C LEU A 124 -2.82 2.20 4.93
N VAL A 125 -2.39 1.45 3.87
CA VAL A 125 -3.21 0.81 2.79
C VAL A 125 -3.45 -0.73 2.77
N ASN A 126 -2.50 -1.64 3.05
CA ASN A 126 -2.68 -3.13 3.08
C ASN A 126 -2.28 -3.89 4.41
N PHE A 127 -2.67 -3.45 5.62
CA PHE A 127 -2.11 -3.93 6.91
C PHE A 127 -2.54 -5.38 7.13
N PRO A 128 -1.67 -6.28 7.62
CA PRO A 128 -2.07 -7.63 7.98
C PRO A 128 -2.84 -7.69 9.32
N SER A 129 -3.91 -6.90 9.45
CA SER A 129 -4.84 -6.86 10.60
C SER A 129 -6.26 -6.54 10.13
N ALA A 130 -7.24 -6.76 11.00
CA ALA A 130 -8.64 -6.39 10.78
C ALA A 130 -8.96 -4.94 11.25
N VAL A 131 -7.96 -4.17 11.66
CA VAL A 131 -8.11 -2.76 12.03
C VAL A 131 -7.93 -1.86 10.82
N THR A 132 -8.76 -0.82 10.79
CA THR A 132 -8.94 0.09 9.67
C THR A 132 -8.62 1.53 10.12
N TYR A 133 -7.98 2.31 9.25
CA TYR A 133 -7.23 3.55 9.54
C TYR A 133 -7.89 4.81 8.96
N ASP A 134 -9.10 5.16 9.45
CA ASP A 134 -10.05 5.95 8.65
C ASP A 134 -9.60 7.37 8.20
N ALA A 135 -8.47 7.92 8.64
CA ALA A 135 -7.96 9.20 8.16
C ALA A 135 -7.01 9.05 6.97
N ALA A 136 -6.22 7.98 6.94
CA ALA A 136 -5.40 7.66 5.78
C ALA A 136 -6.25 7.22 4.57
N GLN A 137 -7.52 6.79 4.77
CA GLN A 137 -8.46 6.43 3.68
C GLN A 137 -8.49 7.51 2.61
N ALA A 138 -9.02 8.68 2.98
CA ALA A 138 -9.57 9.64 2.03
C ALA A 138 -8.48 10.39 1.28
N CYS A 139 -7.25 9.88 1.31
CA CYS A 139 -6.20 10.24 0.40
C CYS A 139 -5.86 9.11 -0.58
N TYR A 140 -5.54 7.86 -0.17
CA TYR A 140 -5.04 6.87 -1.14
C TYR A 140 -6.06 6.46 -2.22
N ASP A 141 -7.31 6.11 -1.87
CA ASP A 141 -8.34 5.88 -2.91
C ASP A 141 -9.04 7.20 -3.34
N SER A 142 -8.42 8.36 -3.11
CA SER A 142 -8.94 9.65 -3.62
C SER A 142 -8.68 9.75 -5.12
N SER A 143 -9.71 10.14 -5.88
CA SER A 143 -9.64 10.44 -7.30
C SER A 143 -9.63 11.96 -7.59
N ALA A 144 -9.33 12.79 -6.59
CA ALA A 144 -9.45 14.24 -6.66
C ALA A 144 -8.63 14.84 -7.81
N ASP A 145 -9.20 15.85 -8.47
CA ASP A 145 -8.60 16.55 -9.63
C ASP A 145 -8.12 15.61 -10.76
N GLY A 146 -8.62 14.36 -10.81
CA GLY A 146 -8.29 13.36 -11.84
C GLY A 146 -7.03 12.52 -11.55
N TYR A 147 -6.54 12.52 -10.31
CA TYR A 147 -5.32 11.83 -9.89
C TYR A 147 -5.58 10.80 -8.78
N TYR A 148 -4.72 9.79 -8.68
CA TYR A 148 -4.85 8.61 -7.82
C TYR A 148 -3.60 8.35 -6.94
N ASP A 149 -2.66 9.28 -6.95
CA ASP A 149 -1.41 9.30 -6.17
C ASP A 149 -1.49 10.31 -5.01
N TRP A 150 -2.66 10.39 -4.39
CA TRP A 150 -2.92 11.26 -3.25
C TRP A 150 -2.60 10.53 -1.94
N TYR A 151 -1.96 11.24 -1.01
CA TYR A 151 -1.62 10.69 0.30
C TYR A 151 -1.95 11.68 1.43
N LEU A 152 -2.13 11.13 2.64
CA LEU A 152 -2.38 11.94 3.83
C LEU A 152 -1.04 12.52 4.26
N PRO A 153 -0.85 13.85 4.28
CA PRO A 153 0.42 14.43 4.62
C PRO A 153 0.86 14.02 6.02
N ALA A 154 2.13 13.66 6.16
CA ALA A 154 2.75 13.50 7.46
C ALA A 154 2.85 14.87 8.17
N LEU A 155 3.05 14.88 9.48
CA LEU A 155 2.84 16.10 10.29
C LEU A 155 3.61 17.36 9.82
N ASN A 156 4.80 17.20 9.24
CA ASN A 156 5.60 18.30 8.71
C ASN A 156 5.15 18.74 7.31
N GLU A 157 4.65 17.83 6.47
CA GLU A 157 4.00 18.15 5.20
C GLU A 157 2.68 18.90 5.43
N LEU A 158 1.92 18.45 6.42
CA LEU A 158 0.74 19.15 6.92
C LEU A 158 1.12 20.52 7.51
N SER A 159 2.35 20.66 8.02
CA SER A 159 2.92 21.94 8.46
C SER A 159 3.36 22.85 7.30
N VAL A 160 3.72 22.32 6.12
CA VAL A 160 3.88 23.10 4.88
C VAL A 160 2.51 23.67 4.47
N LEU A 161 1.48 22.83 4.44
CA LEU A 161 0.10 23.25 4.20
C LEU A 161 -0.34 24.32 5.20
N TYR A 162 -0.04 24.16 6.49
CA TYR A 162 -0.32 25.18 7.51
C TYR A 162 0.46 26.49 7.26
N ALA A 163 1.74 26.43 6.92
CA ALA A 163 2.54 27.63 6.63
C ALA A 163 1.95 28.40 5.44
N ASN A 164 1.51 27.69 4.41
CA ASN A 164 1.04 28.24 3.14
C ASN A 164 -0.50 28.42 3.06
N ARG A 165 -1.25 28.04 4.12
CA ARG A 165 -2.73 28.02 4.17
C ARG A 165 -3.45 29.31 3.76
N THR A 166 -2.78 30.45 3.89
CA THR A 166 -3.35 31.76 3.52
C THR A 166 -3.35 31.99 2.01
N ALA A 167 -2.44 31.33 1.28
CA ALA A 167 -2.37 31.37 -0.18
C ALA A 167 -3.16 30.22 -0.80
N ILE A 168 -3.00 29.00 -0.28
CA ILE A 168 -3.74 27.79 -0.72
C ILE A 168 -5.25 27.93 -0.51
N GLY A 169 -5.67 28.49 0.64
CA GLY A 169 -7.09 28.69 0.95
C GLY A 169 -7.88 27.41 1.25
N ASN A 170 -9.18 27.58 1.46
CA ASN A 170 -10.15 26.49 1.71
C ASN A 170 -9.76 25.51 2.84
N PHE A 171 -9.23 26.03 3.95
CA PHE A 171 -9.04 25.30 5.21
C PHE A 171 -10.02 25.80 6.28
N ASP A 172 -10.51 24.93 7.15
CA ASP A 172 -11.05 25.34 8.46
C ASP A 172 -9.91 25.86 9.35
N THR A 173 -9.70 27.17 9.29
CA THR A 173 -8.76 27.89 10.17
C THR A 173 -9.13 27.85 11.66
N GLY A 174 -10.29 27.29 12.02
CA GLY A 174 -10.70 26.95 13.38
C GLY A 174 -10.40 25.50 13.79
N GLY A 175 -9.98 24.65 12.85
CA GLY A 175 -9.96 23.20 12.97
C GLY A 175 -8.62 22.57 13.35
N PHE A 176 -8.66 21.24 13.44
CA PHE A 176 -7.54 20.34 13.64
C PHE A 176 -7.54 19.35 12.47
N TYR A 177 -6.36 19.00 11.96
CA TYR A 177 -6.18 18.16 10.78
C TYR A 177 -5.41 16.90 11.15
N TRP A 178 -5.88 15.73 10.75
CA TRP A 178 -5.08 14.52 10.90
C TRP A 178 -3.86 14.57 9.99
N SER A 179 -2.72 14.13 10.54
CA SER A 179 -1.58 13.69 9.73
C SER A 179 -1.57 12.17 9.66
N SER A 180 -0.83 11.61 8.70
CA SER A 180 -0.55 10.17 8.63
C SER A 180 0.31 9.65 9.79
N SER A 181 0.76 10.52 10.70
CA SER A 181 1.67 10.18 11.79
C SER A 181 0.92 9.62 13.01
N GLU A 182 1.04 8.32 13.26
CA GLU A 182 0.63 7.65 14.50
C GLU A 182 1.31 8.28 15.73
N ASN A 183 0.69 8.16 16.91
CA ASN A 183 1.34 8.55 18.17
C ASN A 183 1.38 7.44 19.23
N SER A 184 0.40 6.54 19.27
CA SER A 184 0.41 5.34 20.13
C SER A 184 -0.70 4.39 19.70
N SER A 185 -0.84 3.23 20.34
CA SER A 185 -1.99 2.33 20.14
C SER A 185 -3.35 3.04 20.23
N ASN A 186 -3.43 4.10 21.04
CA ASN A 186 -4.69 4.78 21.35
C ASN A 186 -4.82 6.15 20.67
N ASN A 187 -3.73 6.76 20.21
CA ASN A 187 -3.68 8.16 19.75
C ASN A 187 -2.93 8.31 18.42
N ALA A 188 -3.25 9.37 17.68
CA ALA A 188 -2.50 9.83 16.51
C ALA A 188 -2.18 11.33 16.64
N ARG A 189 -1.45 11.90 15.66
CA ARG A 189 -1.05 13.32 15.65
C ARG A 189 -1.91 14.15 14.71
N GLU A 190 -2.52 15.19 15.25
CA GLU A 190 -3.14 16.26 14.48
C GLU A 190 -2.29 17.53 14.47
N LEU A 191 -2.56 18.43 13.52
CA LEU A 191 -2.09 19.81 13.50
C LEU A 191 -3.26 20.81 13.56
N SER A 192 -3.23 21.75 14.50
CA SER A 192 -4.25 22.80 14.63
C SER A 192 -4.00 23.96 13.67
N PHE A 193 -4.93 24.20 12.74
CA PHE A 193 -4.79 25.28 11.75
C PHE A 193 -5.09 26.68 12.32
N VAL A 194 -5.50 26.74 13.59
CA VAL A 194 -5.62 27.96 14.40
C VAL A 194 -4.25 28.57 14.70
N ASN A 195 -3.26 27.75 15.07
CA ASN A 195 -2.00 28.22 15.67
C ASN A 195 -0.75 27.42 15.29
N GLY A 196 -0.86 26.31 14.56
CA GLY A 196 0.24 25.43 14.17
C GLY A 196 0.78 24.56 15.30
N ALA A 197 0.04 24.41 16.40
CA ALA A 197 0.36 23.45 17.44
C ALA A 197 -0.15 22.06 17.04
N SER A 198 0.69 21.05 17.14
CA SER A 198 0.29 19.65 17.02
C SER A 198 -0.10 19.08 18.37
N THR A 199 -1.09 18.19 18.39
CA THR A 199 -1.51 17.50 19.61
C THR A 199 -1.79 16.01 19.37
N ASN A 200 -1.65 15.24 20.43
CA ASN A 200 -1.85 13.80 20.43
C ASN A 200 -3.27 13.50 20.90
N TYR A 201 -4.15 13.07 19.99
CA TYR A 201 -5.57 12.85 20.25
C TYR A 201 -5.98 11.40 19.98
N ASN A 202 -7.06 10.93 20.59
CA ASN A 202 -7.48 9.52 20.46
C ASN A 202 -7.78 9.16 18.99
N LYS A 203 -7.35 7.97 18.53
CA LYS A 203 -7.53 7.49 17.15
C LYS A 203 -8.98 7.45 16.69
N GLY A 204 -9.94 7.24 17.60
CA GLY A 204 -11.38 7.31 17.30
C GLY A 204 -11.95 8.74 17.20
N SER A 205 -11.12 9.78 17.35
CA SER A 205 -11.53 11.19 17.22
C SER A 205 -11.55 11.61 15.76
N VAL A 206 -12.55 12.38 15.36
CA VAL A 206 -12.73 12.81 13.96
C VAL A 206 -12.13 14.21 13.75
N PHE A 207 -11.20 14.33 12.79
CA PHE A 207 -10.54 15.58 12.40
C PHE A 207 -10.42 15.71 10.87
N ASN A 208 -10.07 16.90 10.40
CA ASN A 208 -10.07 17.26 8.99
C ASN A 208 -8.95 16.57 8.21
N ILE A 209 -9.19 16.33 6.91
CA ILE A 209 -8.26 15.66 6.00
C ILE A 209 -8.06 16.56 4.78
N ARG A 210 -6.79 16.91 4.52
CA ARG A 210 -6.36 17.63 3.33
C ARG A 210 -5.20 16.87 2.71
N CYS A 211 -5.46 16.20 1.59
CA CYS A 211 -4.49 15.33 0.97
C CYS A 211 -3.48 16.13 0.14
N VAL A 212 -2.33 15.50 -0.10
CA VAL A 212 -1.24 16.04 -0.89
C VAL A 212 -0.74 14.99 -1.86
N ARG A 213 -0.01 15.43 -2.88
CA ARG A 213 0.75 14.60 -3.81
C ARG A 213 2.02 15.35 -4.19
N SER A 214 3.02 14.65 -4.73
CA SER A 214 4.28 15.25 -5.13
C SER A 214 4.62 14.93 -6.60
N ASP A 215 5.56 15.67 -7.19
CA ASP A 215 6.06 15.39 -8.55
C ASP A 215 6.83 14.04 -8.68
N ASN A 216 6.96 13.23 -7.61
CA ASN A 216 7.53 11.87 -7.64
C ASN A 216 6.84 10.95 -8.66
N SER A 217 5.52 11.07 -8.82
CA SER A 217 4.64 10.13 -9.53
C SER A 217 4.76 10.14 -11.08
N LYS A 218 5.88 10.61 -11.62
CA LYS A 218 6.10 10.84 -13.08
C LYS A 218 7.30 10.07 -13.65
N LEU A 219 7.55 8.86 -13.17
CA LEU A 219 8.44 7.90 -13.83
C LEU A 219 7.65 6.97 -14.77
N THR A 220 8.27 6.65 -15.92
CA THR A 220 7.75 5.67 -16.90
C THR A 220 8.37 4.28 -16.63
N GLU A 221 8.25 3.24 -17.47
CA GLU A 221 8.71 1.85 -17.17
C GLU A 221 10.12 1.38 -17.67
N ILE A 222 11.07 0.90 -16.82
CA ILE A 222 12.24 0.11 -17.30
C ILE A 222 11.68 -1.20 -17.83
N VAL A 223 11.81 -1.33 -19.14
CA VAL A 223 11.62 -2.57 -19.86
C VAL A 223 13.02 -3.17 -20.05
N PRO A 224 13.34 -4.34 -19.46
CA PRO A 224 14.52 -5.10 -19.86
C PRO A 224 14.52 -5.28 -21.39
N THR A 225 15.62 -4.91 -22.04
CA THR A 225 15.64 -4.74 -23.50
C THR A 225 15.21 -6.03 -24.23
N GLY A 226 14.42 -5.89 -25.31
CA GLY A 226 13.92 -7.05 -26.08
C GLY A 226 12.53 -7.54 -25.69
N LEU A 227 11.78 -6.81 -24.85
CA LEU A 227 10.32 -6.98 -24.74
C LEU A 227 9.65 -6.80 -26.11
N ILE A 228 8.73 -7.71 -26.45
CA ILE A 228 7.99 -7.73 -27.73
C ILE A 228 6.46 -7.77 -27.57
N ARG A 229 5.97 -8.12 -26.37
CA ARG A 229 4.56 -7.98 -25.94
C ARG A 229 4.50 -7.69 -24.45
N HIS A 230 3.58 -6.83 -24.04
CA HIS A 230 3.24 -6.59 -22.64
C HIS A 230 1.76 -6.26 -22.51
N TRP A 231 0.97 -7.19 -21.97
CA TRP A 231 -0.44 -6.97 -21.67
C TRP A 231 -0.58 -6.86 -20.15
N ARG A 232 -0.88 -5.65 -19.65
CA ARG A 232 -0.99 -5.39 -18.21
C ARG A 232 -2.22 -6.06 -17.60
N LEU A 233 -3.32 -6.08 -18.36
CA LEU A 233 -4.64 -6.61 -17.99
C LEU A 233 -5.50 -5.66 -17.13
N ASP A 234 -5.07 -4.39 -17.07
CA ASP A 234 -5.70 -3.25 -16.39
C ASP A 234 -7.08 -2.81 -16.95
N GLU A 235 -7.54 -3.37 -18.06
CA GLU A 235 -8.72 -2.84 -18.75
C GLU A 235 -10.03 -3.19 -18.01
N THR A 236 -10.51 -2.32 -17.13
CA THR A 236 -11.80 -2.49 -16.43
C THR A 236 -13.03 -2.57 -17.35
N ALA A 237 -12.91 -2.15 -18.61
CA ALA A 237 -13.96 -2.20 -19.62
C ALA A 237 -13.39 -2.30 -21.05
N GLY A 238 -14.21 -2.78 -22.00
CA GLY A 238 -13.85 -2.90 -23.41
C GLY A 238 -13.77 -4.34 -23.89
N SER A 239 -12.97 -4.60 -24.93
CA SER A 239 -12.86 -5.93 -25.57
C SER A 239 -11.45 -6.29 -26.03
N LEU A 240 -10.43 -5.52 -25.64
CA LEU A 240 -9.02 -5.72 -26.00
C LEU A 240 -8.16 -5.68 -24.73
N ALA A 241 -7.14 -6.53 -24.65
CA ALA A 241 -5.96 -6.26 -23.82
C ALA A 241 -4.94 -5.48 -24.69
N VAL A 242 -4.42 -4.37 -24.18
CA VAL A 242 -3.59 -3.42 -24.93
C VAL A 242 -2.10 -3.76 -24.76
N ASP A 243 -1.34 -3.74 -25.85
CA ASP A 243 0.11 -3.98 -25.82
C ASP A 243 0.88 -2.73 -25.38
N SER A 244 1.17 -2.68 -24.08
CA SER A 244 1.96 -1.62 -23.43
C SER A 244 3.45 -1.63 -23.82
N SER A 245 3.94 -2.65 -24.54
CA SER A 245 5.36 -2.72 -24.95
C SER A 245 5.73 -1.68 -26.02
N GLY A 246 4.73 -1.07 -26.69
CA GLY A 246 4.93 -0.11 -27.77
C GLY A 246 5.35 -0.73 -29.11
N ASN A 247 5.41 -2.07 -29.21
CA ASN A 247 5.69 -2.78 -30.46
C ASN A 247 4.43 -2.97 -31.32
N GLY A 248 3.25 -2.94 -30.70
CA GLY A 248 1.96 -3.17 -31.34
C GLY A 248 1.60 -4.65 -31.30
N GLY A 249 0.53 -4.96 -30.55
CA GLY A 249 0.11 -6.32 -30.28
C GLY A 249 -1.19 -6.42 -29.48
N ASP A 250 -2.12 -5.48 -29.68
CA ASP A 250 -3.41 -5.49 -28.98
C ASP A 250 -4.22 -6.73 -29.35
N VAL A 251 -4.79 -7.40 -28.35
CA VAL A 251 -5.43 -8.73 -28.50
C VAL A 251 -6.87 -8.72 -28.02
N ALA A 252 -7.77 -9.34 -28.77
CA ALA A 252 -9.18 -9.41 -28.39
C ALA A 252 -9.41 -10.46 -27.30
N TYR A 253 -10.06 -10.04 -26.22
CA TYR A 253 -10.50 -10.91 -25.13
C TYR A 253 -11.46 -12.00 -25.66
N GLN A 254 -11.13 -13.28 -25.45
CA GLN A 254 -11.92 -14.40 -25.95
C GLN A 254 -12.81 -14.96 -24.85
N GLY A 255 -14.11 -14.70 -24.91
CA GLY A 255 -15.09 -15.19 -23.92
C GLY A 255 -15.05 -14.50 -22.56
N MET A 256 -14.26 -13.43 -22.43
CA MET A 256 -14.10 -12.62 -21.22
C MET A 256 -14.81 -11.26 -21.41
N ASN A 257 -15.46 -10.77 -20.35
CA ASN A 257 -16.02 -9.42 -20.27
C ASN A 257 -15.35 -8.69 -19.10
N PRO A 258 -14.42 -7.75 -19.35
CA PRO A 258 -13.61 -7.19 -18.28
C PRO A 258 -14.42 -6.53 -17.16
N ALA A 259 -15.57 -5.91 -17.47
CA ALA A 259 -16.47 -5.33 -16.47
C ALA A 259 -17.03 -6.34 -15.44
N SER A 260 -16.92 -7.65 -15.69
CA SER A 260 -17.25 -8.74 -14.75
C SER A 260 -16.05 -9.63 -14.40
N ASN A 261 -14.98 -9.58 -15.19
CA ASN A 261 -13.78 -10.40 -15.04
C ASN A 261 -12.62 -9.68 -14.34
N THR A 262 -12.65 -8.35 -14.18
CA THR A 262 -11.57 -7.64 -13.50
C THR A 262 -11.53 -7.98 -12.00
N ARG A 263 -10.32 -8.10 -11.45
CA ARG A 263 -10.03 -8.40 -10.04
C ARG A 263 -8.89 -7.51 -9.55
N LYS A 264 -8.70 -7.44 -8.23
CA LYS A 264 -7.59 -6.69 -7.63
C LYS A 264 -6.24 -7.31 -8.06
N GLY A 265 -5.44 -6.52 -8.77
CA GLY A 265 -4.16 -6.95 -9.32
C GLY A 265 -3.05 -7.03 -8.28
N MET A 266 -1.87 -7.43 -8.74
CA MET A 266 -0.59 -7.19 -8.07
C MET A 266 0.09 -5.93 -8.65
N VAL A 267 -0.18 -5.64 -9.92
CA VAL A 267 -0.04 -4.34 -10.58
C VAL A 267 -1.46 -3.87 -10.89
N ALA A 268 -1.88 -2.73 -10.32
CA ALA A 268 -3.22 -2.13 -10.48
C ALA A 268 -4.40 -3.14 -10.56
N SER A 269 -4.81 -3.60 -11.75
CA SER A 269 -5.91 -4.58 -11.88
C SER A 269 -5.64 -5.75 -12.84
N ALA A 270 -6.19 -6.91 -12.47
CA ALA A 270 -5.99 -8.20 -13.12
C ALA A 270 -7.25 -8.71 -13.81
N GLN A 271 -7.12 -9.66 -14.74
CA GLN A 271 -8.28 -10.36 -15.32
C GLN A 271 -8.43 -11.79 -14.78
N TYR A 272 -9.69 -12.18 -14.56
CA TYR A 272 -10.09 -13.48 -14.02
C TYR A 272 -10.39 -14.50 -15.13
N PHE A 273 -9.63 -15.60 -15.11
CA PHE A 273 -9.67 -16.68 -16.08
C PHE A 273 -10.44 -17.90 -15.56
N THR A 274 -11.15 -18.55 -16.49
CA THR A 274 -11.91 -19.78 -16.27
C THR A 274 -11.86 -20.64 -17.54
N ALA A 275 -12.38 -21.88 -17.49
CA ALA A 275 -12.44 -22.76 -18.65
C ALA A 275 -13.23 -22.23 -19.88
N SER A 276 -13.99 -21.13 -19.76
CA SER A 276 -14.72 -20.53 -20.87
C SER A 276 -13.98 -19.40 -21.59
N ASN A 277 -12.91 -18.83 -21.01
CA ASN A 277 -12.27 -17.62 -21.51
C ASN A 277 -10.75 -17.74 -21.65
N HIS A 278 -10.11 -16.79 -22.36
CA HIS A 278 -8.65 -16.69 -22.56
C HIS A 278 -8.23 -15.41 -23.28
N ILE A 279 -6.92 -15.22 -23.38
CA ILE A 279 -6.27 -14.31 -24.32
C ILE A 279 -5.60 -15.13 -25.44
N MET A 280 -5.64 -14.61 -26.66
CA MET A 280 -5.02 -15.17 -27.87
C MET A 280 -4.34 -14.04 -28.64
N SER A 281 -3.07 -14.21 -28.98
CA SER A 281 -2.28 -13.27 -29.77
C SER A 281 -2.08 -13.71 -31.22
N ASP A 282 -1.47 -12.83 -32.02
CA ASP A 282 -0.96 -13.17 -33.35
C ASP A 282 0.21 -14.15 -33.28
N ALA A 283 0.69 -14.64 -34.42
CA ALA A 283 1.81 -15.57 -34.46
C ALA A 283 3.13 -14.86 -34.12
N ILE A 284 3.74 -15.21 -32.99
CA ILE A 284 4.96 -14.57 -32.47
C ILE A 284 6.14 -15.51 -32.67
N ASP A 285 7.18 -15.05 -33.37
CA ASP A 285 8.47 -15.76 -33.46
C ASP A 285 9.35 -15.45 -32.24
N LEU A 286 9.39 -16.39 -31.30
CA LEU A 286 10.24 -16.32 -30.09
C LEU A 286 11.68 -16.80 -30.36
N GLY A 287 12.01 -17.22 -31.59
CA GLY A 287 13.37 -17.64 -31.96
C GLY A 287 13.87 -18.85 -31.16
N ASN A 288 15.10 -18.77 -30.65
CA ASN A 288 15.76 -19.84 -29.87
C ASN A 288 16.07 -19.47 -28.41
N GLU A 289 15.92 -18.19 -28.06
CA GLU A 289 16.25 -17.65 -26.74
C GLU A 289 15.18 -16.62 -26.40
N PHE A 290 14.36 -16.89 -25.39
CA PHE A 290 13.24 -16.03 -25.02
C PHE A 290 12.93 -16.12 -23.53
N THR A 291 12.15 -15.17 -23.00
CA THR A 291 11.67 -15.19 -21.62
C THR A 291 10.19 -14.84 -21.58
N LEU A 292 9.42 -15.57 -20.78
CA LEU A 292 8.02 -15.30 -20.47
C LEU A 292 7.91 -14.93 -18.99
N ALA A 293 7.07 -13.95 -18.64
CA ALA A 293 6.82 -13.54 -17.26
C ALA A 293 5.34 -13.11 -17.04
N SER A 294 4.83 -13.29 -15.82
CA SER A 294 3.44 -12.99 -15.43
C SER A 294 3.33 -12.94 -13.91
N TRP A 295 2.37 -12.18 -13.37
CA TRP A 295 1.77 -12.49 -12.07
C TRP A 295 0.65 -13.52 -12.23
N VAL A 296 0.47 -14.40 -11.26
CA VAL A 296 -0.62 -15.41 -11.21
C VAL A 296 -1.16 -15.60 -9.79
N LYS A 297 -2.48 -15.73 -9.65
CA LYS A 297 -3.19 -16.10 -8.42
C LYS A 297 -4.16 -17.25 -8.75
N LEU A 298 -4.02 -18.42 -8.12
CA LEU A 298 -4.90 -19.58 -8.32
C LEU A 298 -6.00 -19.62 -7.24
N ASP A 299 -7.26 -19.91 -7.58
CA ASP A 299 -8.34 -19.87 -6.57
C ASP A 299 -8.32 -21.04 -5.57
N SER A 300 -7.86 -22.22 -6.01
CA SER A 300 -7.98 -23.45 -5.22
C SER A 300 -6.96 -24.53 -5.62
N PRO A 301 -6.71 -25.55 -4.78
CA PRO A 301 -5.87 -26.69 -5.13
C PRO A 301 -6.56 -27.59 -6.17
N THR A 302 -6.43 -27.27 -7.46
CA THR A 302 -6.94 -28.10 -8.57
C THR A 302 -5.95 -29.21 -8.90
N SER A 303 -6.44 -30.43 -9.17
CA SER A 303 -5.59 -31.58 -9.55
C SER A 303 -5.23 -31.59 -11.05
N THR A 304 -5.12 -30.42 -11.65
CA THR A 304 -5.05 -30.19 -13.09
C THR A 304 -4.06 -29.08 -13.41
N ALA A 305 -3.29 -29.26 -14.48
CA ALA A 305 -2.41 -28.23 -15.02
C ALA A 305 -3.20 -26.95 -15.35
N GLN A 306 -2.69 -25.80 -14.91
CA GLN A 306 -3.33 -24.49 -15.10
C GLN A 306 -2.39 -23.58 -15.90
N GLY A 307 -2.75 -23.33 -17.16
CA GLY A 307 -1.90 -22.70 -18.16
C GLY A 307 -1.76 -21.19 -18.00
N ILE A 308 -0.52 -20.72 -17.86
CA ILE A 308 -0.17 -19.29 -17.85
C ILE A 308 0.05 -18.82 -19.29
N PHE A 309 0.93 -19.52 -20.02
CA PHE A 309 1.23 -19.28 -21.44
C PHE A 309 1.32 -20.60 -22.23
N ALA A 310 0.82 -20.66 -23.45
CA ALA A 310 0.99 -21.82 -24.33
C ALA A 310 0.94 -21.44 -25.81
N ASN A 311 1.73 -22.12 -26.64
CA ASN A 311 1.55 -22.13 -28.09
C ASN A 311 1.16 -23.52 -28.65
N SER A 312 1.11 -24.54 -27.77
CA SER A 312 0.69 -25.90 -28.10
C SER A 312 -0.52 -26.35 -27.27
N GLN A 313 -1.28 -27.30 -27.82
CA GLN A 313 -2.40 -27.93 -27.14
C GLN A 313 -1.94 -29.04 -26.17
N GLU A 314 -2.88 -29.61 -25.43
CA GLU A 314 -2.62 -30.73 -24.51
C GLU A 314 -2.00 -31.95 -25.21
N GLY A 315 -0.98 -32.56 -24.59
CA GLY A 315 -0.23 -33.70 -25.13
C GLY A 315 0.94 -33.33 -26.05
N ASN A 316 1.48 -34.35 -26.74
CA ASN A 316 2.74 -34.30 -27.50
C ASN A 316 2.60 -33.61 -28.87
N PHE A 317 2.10 -32.37 -28.90
CA PHE A 317 2.07 -31.53 -30.09
C PHE A 317 3.28 -30.60 -30.15
N ASP A 318 3.67 -30.19 -31.35
CA ASP A 318 4.87 -29.39 -31.58
C ASP A 318 4.72 -27.98 -30.98
N GLY A 319 5.52 -27.64 -29.97
CA GLY A 319 5.48 -26.38 -29.24
C GLY A 319 5.77 -26.51 -27.75
N PHE A 320 5.30 -25.54 -26.95
CA PHE A 320 5.52 -25.45 -25.51
C PHE A 320 4.25 -25.06 -24.71
N LYS A 321 4.32 -25.25 -23.38
CA LYS A 321 3.31 -24.85 -22.39
C LYS A 321 3.99 -24.47 -21.06
N LEU A 322 3.71 -23.30 -20.51
CA LEU A 322 4.04 -22.88 -19.13
C LEU A 322 2.78 -22.98 -18.27
N TYR A 323 2.81 -23.74 -17.18
CA TYR A 323 1.67 -23.98 -16.31
C TYR A 323 2.05 -24.24 -14.86
N VAL A 324 1.06 -24.15 -13.97
CA VAL A 324 1.15 -24.58 -12.58
C VAL A 324 0.45 -25.94 -12.40
N ASN A 325 0.95 -26.76 -11.48
CA ASN A 325 0.53 -28.13 -11.17
C ASN A 325 0.88 -29.17 -12.25
N SER A 326 1.58 -30.23 -11.86
CA SER A 326 1.75 -31.41 -12.70
C SER A 326 0.43 -32.19 -12.91
N TRP A 327 0.44 -33.18 -13.81
CA TRP A 327 -0.78 -33.90 -14.18
C TRP A 327 -1.31 -34.79 -13.05
N ALA A 328 -2.57 -34.58 -12.65
CA ALA A 328 -3.22 -35.26 -11.53
C ALA A 328 -2.61 -34.96 -10.14
N THR A 329 -1.94 -33.82 -9.98
CA THR A 329 -1.35 -33.35 -8.71
C THR A 329 -1.84 -31.95 -8.34
N THR A 330 -1.70 -31.59 -7.06
CA THR A 330 -1.96 -30.26 -6.50
C THR A 330 -0.67 -29.69 -5.91
N ASP A 331 0.44 -29.84 -6.63
CA ASP A 331 1.79 -29.65 -6.08
C ASP A 331 2.31 -28.22 -6.14
N GLY A 332 1.62 -27.27 -6.77
CA GLY A 332 2.07 -25.87 -6.86
C GLY A 332 3.43 -25.72 -7.55
N GLU A 333 3.82 -26.71 -8.37
CA GLU A 333 5.03 -26.73 -9.18
C GLU A 333 4.82 -25.87 -10.44
N LEU A 334 5.79 -25.02 -10.78
CA LEU A 334 5.80 -24.33 -12.07
C LEU A 334 6.53 -25.23 -13.08
N VAL A 335 5.87 -25.51 -14.21
CA VAL A 335 6.34 -26.47 -15.21
C VAL A 335 6.36 -25.83 -16.60
N PHE A 336 7.47 -25.98 -17.32
CA PHE A 336 7.62 -25.60 -18.71
C PHE A 336 7.82 -26.86 -19.58
N GLU A 337 6.71 -27.34 -20.15
CA GLU A 337 6.68 -28.48 -21.06
C GLU A 337 7.04 -28.05 -22.48
N THR A 338 7.78 -28.90 -23.19
CA THR A 338 8.10 -28.76 -24.62
C THR A 338 7.93 -30.08 -25.35
N SER A 339 7.44 -30.05 -26.59
CA SER A 339 7.41 -31.23 -27.46
C SER A 339 7.64 -30.86 -28.92
N ASN A 340 8.17 -31.80 -29.71
CA ASN A 340 8.43 -31.65 -31.16
C ASN A 340 7.51 -32.55 -32.02
N GLY A 341 6.31 -32.86 -31.51
CA GLY A 341 5.39 -33.83 -32.14
C GLY A 341 5.79 -35.30 -32.00
N THR A 342 6.93 -35.62 -31.37
CA THR A 342 7.39 -37.01 -31.17
C THR A 342 7.97 -37.29 -29.78
N THR A 343 8.72 -36.33 -29.23
CA THR A 343 9.40 -36.38 -27.93
C THR A 343 8.88 -35.24 -27.07
N GLN A 344 8.71 -35.47 -25.77
CA GLN A 344 8.21 -34.49 -24.79
C GLN A 344 9.23 -34.42 -23.64
N ASN A 345 9.65 -33.20 -23.30
CA ASN A 345 10.61 -32.90 -22.23
C ASN A 345 10.07 -31.71 -21.41
N ASN A 346 10.14 -31.80 -20.08
CA ASN A 346 9.59 -30.80 -19.17
C ASN A 346 10.69 -30.34 -18.21
N GLY A 347 10.93 -29.03 -18.13
CA GLY A 347 11.61 -28.44 -16.98
C GLY A 347 10.59 -28.07 -15.92
N SER A 348 10.94 -28.17 -14.64
CA SER A 348 10.05 -27.85 -13.53
C SER A 348 10.81 -27.31 -12.31
N THR A 349 10.10 -26.65 -11.40
CA THR A 349 10.69 -26.14 -10.15
C THR A 349 10.79 -27.22 -9.07
N THR A 350 11.28 -26.89 -7.87
CA THR A 350 10.91 -27.63 -6.66
C THR A 350 9.40 -27.49 -6.40
N GLY A 351 8.80 -28.43 -5.67
CA GLY A 351 7.35 -28.41 -5.40
C GLY A 351 6.92 -27.37 -4.36
N ALA A 352 5.64 -27.02 -4.42
CA ALA A 352 4.88 -26.16 -3.50
C ALA A 352 5.30 -24.67 -3.45
N ASN A 353 5.64 -24.09 -4.60
CA ASN A 353 6.06 -22.68 -4.69
C ASN A 353 4.87 -21.71 -4.90
N ILE A 354 3.84 -22.15 -5.62
CA ILE A 354 2.67 -21.32 -5.97
C ILE A 354 1.48 -21.80 -5.14
N ALA A 355 1.23 -21.11 -4.03
CA ALA A 355 0.10 -21.36 -3.15
C ALA A 355 -1.18 -20.75 -3.74
N PRO A 356 -2.34 -21.44 -3.65
CA PRO A 356 -3.63 -20.82 -3.93
C PRO A 356 -3.87 -19.56 -3.10
N ASN A 357 -4.64 -18.65 -3.67
CA ASN A 357 -5.10 -17.37 -3.11
C ASN A 357 -3.99 -16.36 -2.77
N SER A 358 -2.75 -16.67 -3.12
CA SER A 358 -1.61 -15.75 -3.09
C SER A 358 -1.22 -15.35 -4.50
N TRP A 359 -0.86 -14.08 -4.71
CA TRP A 359 -0.18 -13.63 -5.93
C TRP A 359 1.27 -14.15 -5.93
N ALA A 360 1.67 -14.79 -7.02
CA ALA A 360 3.05 -15.19 -7.27
C ALA A 360 3.51 -14.68 -8.65
N HIS A 361 4.70 -14.08 -8.73
CA HIS A 361 5.32 -13.76 -10.01
C HIS A 361 6.03 -15.01 -10.53
N VAL A 362 5.84 -15.33 -11.80
CA VAL A 362 6.41 -16.51 -12.44
C VAL A 362 7.15 -16.10 -13.70
N ALA A 363 8.34 -16.65 -13.93
CA ALA A 363 9.07 -16.43 -15.17
C ALA A 363 9.81 -17.68 -15.66
N ALA A 364 9.89 -17.84 -16.99
CA ALA A 364 10.59 -18.93 -17.65
C ALA A 364 11.59 -18.37 -18.67
N VAL A 365 12.88 -18.54 -18.39
CA VAL A 365 14.00 -18.13 -19.24
C VAL A 365 14.44 -19.35 -20.07
N VAL A 366 14.21 -19.31 -21.38
CA VAL A 366 14.24 -20.49 -22.25
C VAL A 366 15.40 -20.43 -23.25
N ASN A 367 16.41 -21.29 -23.08
CA ASN A 367 17.44 -21.52 -24.09
C ASN A 367 17.18 -22.82 -24.86
N LYS A 368 16.37 -22.70 -25.92
CA LYS A 368 16.01 -23.80 -26.83
C LYS A 368 17.25 -24.46 -27.44
N THR A 369 18.25 -23.67 -27.86
CA THR A 369 19.48 -24.19 -28.45
C THR A 369 20.34 -25.01 -27.47
N GLY A 370 20.32 -24.67 -26.19
CA GLY A 370 20.95 -25.43 -25.11
C GLY A 370 20.13 -26.65 -24.66
N GLY A 371 18.83 -26.69 -24.98
CA GLY A 371 17.89 -27.67 -24.42
C GLY A 371 17.60 -27.43 -22.95
N ALA A 372 17.66 -26.16 -22.49
CA ALA A 372 17.56 -25.79 -21.08
C ALA A 372 16.51 -24.67 -20.84
N VAL A 373 15.80 -24.76 -19.71
CA VAL A 373 14.99 -23.68 -19.13
C VAL A 373 15.45 -23.37 -17.70
N THR A 374 15.32 -22.12 -17.28
CA THR A 374 15.42 -21.69 -15.87
C THR A 374 14.09 -21.09 -15.44
N LEU A 375 13.57 -21.53 -14.30
CA LEU A 375 12.23 -21.22 -13.82
C LEU A 375 12.29 -20.48 -12.49
N TYR A 376 11.67 -19.30 -12.47
CA TYR A 376 11.67 -18.38 -11.35
C TYR A 376 10.27 -18.26 -10.74
N VAL A 377 10.19 -18.21 -9.41
CA VAL A 377 8.99 -17.81 -8.67
C VAL A 377 9.38 -16.72 -7.68
N ASN A 378 8.64 -15.61 -7.67
CA ASN A 378 8.89 -14.43 -6.83
C ASN A 378 10.36 -13.94 -6.92
N GLY A 379 10.90 -13.90 -8.14
CA GLY A 379 12.28 -13.49 -8.45
C GLY A 379 13.36 -14.54 -8.19
N VAL A 380 13.06 -15.61 -7.45
CA VAL A 380 14.02 -16.66 -7.07
C VAL A 380 14.02 -17.80 -8.08
N ASP A 381 15.21 -18.22 -8.54
CA ASP A 381 15.40 -19.45 -9.34
C ASP A 381 15.13 -20.67 -8.46
N LEU A 382 14.12 -21.46 -8.83
CA LEU A 382 13.70 -22.67 -8.12
C LEU A 382 13.76 -23.92 -9.01
N THR A 383 14.50 -23.86 -10.13
CA THR A 383 14.61 -24.93 -11.13
C THR A 383 15.11 -26.25 -10.51
N SER A 384 14.32 -27.33 -10.62
CA SER A 384 14.70 -28.68 -10.17
C SER A 384 15.08 -29.60 -11.33
N ASP A 385 14.32 -29.56 -12.42
CA ASP A 385 14.73 -30.03 -13.76
C ASP A 385 14.71 -28.86 -14.75
N SER A 386 15.72 -28.82 -15.61
CA SER A 386 15.90 -27.81 -16.65
C SER A 386 15.76 -28.38 -18.07
N ALA A 387 15.66 -29.71 -18.21
CA ALA A 387 15.77 -30.38 -19.50
C ALA A 387 14.52 -30.21 -20.38
N ILE A 388 14.68 -29.48 -21.49
CA ILE A 388 13.64 -29.26 -22.50
C ILE A 388 14.06 -29.82 -23.86
N SER A 389 13.15 -29.85 -24.82
CA SER A 389 13.44 -30.17 -26.21
C SER A 389 14.21 -29.00 -26.83
N SER A 390 15.19 -29.29 -27.69
CA SER A 390 15.86 -28.26 -28.49
C SER A 390 15.23 -28.03 -29.88
N THR A 391 14.06 -28.64 -30.13
CA THR A 391 13.48 -28.78 -31.48
C THR A 391 11.97 -28.55 -31.58
N PHE A 392 11.33 -27.99 -30.55
CA PHE A 392 9.90 -27.64 -30.56
C PHE A 392 9.59 -26.39 -31.41
N ASN A 393 8.33 -26.16 -31.80
CA ASN A 393 7.93 -24.92 -32.47
C ASN A 393 7.86 -23.72 -31.51
N SER A 394 8.53 -22.63 -31.86
CA SER A 394 8.53 -21.36 -31.11
C SER A 394 8.06 -20.16 -31.94
N ASN A 395 7.40 -20.43 -33.07
CA ASN A 395 6.78 -19.43 -33.95
C ASN A 395 5.34 -19.90 -34.26
N GLU A 396 4.37 -19.41 -33.47
CA GLU A 396 2.94 -19.77 -33.50
C GLU A 396 2.14 -18.73 -32.67
N GLU A 397 0.80 -18.80 -32.67
CA GLU A 397 -0.06 -18.02 -31.75
C GLU A 397 0.30 -18.28 -30.28
N LEU A 398 0.50 -17.22 -29.48
CA LEU A 398 0.64 -17.35 -28.02
C LEU A 398 -0.71 -17.12 -27.34
N TRP A 399 -1.15 -18.10 -26.55
CA TRP A 399 -2.37 -18.07 -25.74
C TRP A 399 -2.01 -17.90 -24.26
N ALA A 400 -2.88 -17.25 -23.48
CA ALA A 400 -2.73 -17.12 -22.02
C ALA A 400 -4.02 -17.48 -21.27
N GLY A 401 -3.86 -18.01 -20.05
CA GLY A 401 -4.94 -18.53 -19.19
C GLY A 401 -5.41 -19.95 -19.50
N ARG A 402 -4.82 -20.62 -20.50
CA ARG A 402 -5.13 -22.01 -20.89
C ARG A 402 -4.12 -22.58 -21.89
N PHE A 403 -4.27 -23.86 -22.26
CA PHE A 403 -3.60 -24.41 -23.45
C PHE A 403 -4.38 -24.10 -24.73
N LYS A 404 -3.61 -24.00 -25.83
CA LYS A 404 -4.14 -23.74 -27.18
C LYS A 404 -5.14 -24.83 -27.57
N ASP A 405 -6.23 -24.45 -28.24
CA ASP A 405 -7.33 -25.29 -28.75
C ASP A 405 -8.12 -26.09 -27.67
N ALA A 406 -7.46 -26.88 -26.81
CA ALA A 406 -8.06 -27.59 -25.67
C ALA A 406 -7.05 -27.85 -24.52
N GLY A 407 -7.56 -27.88 -23.28
CA GLY A 407 -6.84 -28.32 -22.08
C GLY A 407 -6.23 -27.21 -21.23
N GLY A 408 -5.68 -27.62 -20.08
CA GLY A 408 -4.86 -26.78 -19.20
C GLY A 408 -5.51 -25.49 -18.69
N PHE A 409 -6.82 -25.47 -18.45
CA PHE A 409 -7.56 -24.25 -18.11
C PHE A 409 -7.14 -23.67 -16.75
N LEU A 410 -6.92 -22.35 -16.70
CA LEU A 410 -6.76 -21.61 -15.44
C LEU A 410 -8.12 -21.37 -14.77
N THR A 411 -8.10 -21.33 -13.44
CA THR A 411 -9.19 -20.92 -12.55
C THR A 411 -8.57 -20.00 -11.51
N GLY A 412 -8.56 -18.71 -11.81
CA GLY A 412 -7.72 -17.74 -11.11
C GLY A 412 -7.41 -16.51 -11.95
N SER A 413 -6.59 -15.61 -11.43
CA SER A 413 -6.26 -14.34 -12.09
C SER A 413 -4.86 -14.34 -12.70
N LEU A 414 -4.71 -13.69 -13.86
CA LEU A 414 -3.41 -13.29 -14.42
C LEU A 414 -3.32 -11.78 -14.51
N ASP A 415 -2.09 -11.29 -14.49
CA ASP A 415 -1.70 -9.89 -14.45
C ASP A 415 -0.29 -9.76 -15.05
N ASP A 416 -0.01 -8.63 -15.69
CA ASP A 416 1.34 -8.20 -16.09
C ASP A 416 2.09 -9.17 -17.05
N LEU A 417 1.38 -9.70 -18.06
CA LEU A 417 1.89 -10.66 -19.03
C LEU A 417 2.99 -10.05 -19.92
N ARG A 418 4.24 -10.48 -19.74
CA ARG A 418 5.40 -10.00 -20.53
C ARG A 418 6.09 -11.09 -21.35
N VAL A 419 6.53 -10.73 -22.55
CA VAL A 419 7.25 -11.60 -23.49
C VAL A 419 8.50 -10.91 -24.00
N TYR A 420 9.67 -11.55 -23.86
CA TYR A 420 10.98 -11.05 -24.28
C TYR A 420 11.65 -11.98 -25.30
N ASN A 421 12.28 -11.41 -26.33
CA ASN A 421 12.98 -12.12 -27.40
C ASN A 421 14.45 -12.50 -27.09
N ARG A 422 14.77 -12.66 -25.80
CA ARG A 422 16.08 -13.12 -25.32
C ARG A 422 15.98 -13.80 -23.96
N LEU A 423 17.12 -14.34 -23.50
CA LEU A 423 17.30 -14.69 -22.09
C LEU A 423 17.38 -13.43 -21.24
N LEU A 424 16.58 -13.37 -20.17
CA LEU A 424 16.80 -12.45 -19.06
C LEU A 424 17.77 -13.06 -18.04
N THR A 425 18.52 -12.21 -17.36
CA THR A 425 19.33 -12.60 -16.20
C THR A 425 18.48 -12.68 -14.94
N ALA A 426 18.96 -13.40 -13.92
CA ALA A 426 18.27 -13.47 -12.62
C ALA A 426 17.97 -12.09 -12.02
N SER A 427 18.88 -11.11 -12.18
CA SER A 427 18.66 -9.73 -11.74
C SER A 427 17.54 -9.03 -12.51
N GLU A 428 17.42 -9.26 -13.82
CA GLU A 428 16.33 -8.67 -14.62
C GLU A 428 14.98 -9.33 -14.30
N VAL A 429 14.95 -10.62 -13.97
CA VAL A 429 13.73 -11.31 -13.51
C VAL A 429 13.33 -10.86 -12.10
N GLN A 430 14.32 -10.62 -11.22
CA GLN A 430 14.11 -10.00 -9.91
C GLN A 430 13.56 -8.57 -10.06
N GLU A 431 14.13 -7.76 -10.96
CA GLU A 431 13.65 -6.41 -11.25
C GLU A 431 12.22 -6.40 -11.80
N ILE A 432 11.80 -7.38 -12.61
CA ILE A 432 10.40 -7.51 -13.05
C ILE A 432 9.47 -7.86 -11.88
N TYR A 433 9.88 -8.77 -11.00
CA TYR A 433 9.13 -9.12 -9.78
C TYR A 433 9.00 -7.95 -8.80
N GLU A 434 10.02 -7.10 -8.71
CA GLU A 434 10.02 -5.91 -7.86
C GLU A 434 9.29 -4.72 -8.51
N ALA A 435 9.24 -4.63 -9.85
CA ALA A 435 8.67 -3.50 -10.58
C ALA A 435 7.14 -3.50 -10.68
N ARG A 436 6.44 -3.34 -9.55
CA ARG A 436 4.96 -3.28 -9.48
C ARG A 436 4.30 -2.06 -10.15
N ASN A 437 5.09 -1.10 -10.65
CA ASN A 437 4.62 0.06 -11.43
C ASN A 437 5.49 0.37 -12.68
N GLY A 438 6.67 -0.26 -12.81
CA GLY A 438 7.66 0.02 -13.85
C GLY A 438 8.39 1.38 -13.74
N ILE A 439 9.74 1.41 -13.69
CA ILE A 439 10.55 2.64 -13.43
C ILE A 439 11.67 2.88 -14.50
N ARG A 440 11.62 3.92 -15.35
CA ARG A 440 12.31 4.06 -16.67
C ARG A 440 13.54 4.95 -16.68
N TYR A 441 14.47 4.60 -17.58
CA TYR A 441 15.65 5.39 -17.92
C TYR A 441 15.76 5.69 -19.42
N ASN A 442 16.44 6.80 -19.74
CA ASN A 442 16.74 7.31 -21.08
C ASN A 442 18.27 7.55 -21.20
N GLU A 443 18.90 7.18 -22.31
CA GLU A 443 20.36 7.03 -22.42
C GLU A 443 21.21 8.33 -22.48
N THR A 444 20.62 9.54 -22.39
CA THR A 444 21.34 10.77 -22.81
C THR A 444 21.22 12.03 -21.92
N ALA A 445 21.64 11.95 -20.65
CA ALA A 445 22.08 13.13 -19.88
C ALA A 445 23.17 12.78 -18.84
N ASN A 446 24.11 13.70 -18.58
CA ASN A 446 25.19 13.55 -17.59
C ASN A 446 24.96 14.48 -16.37
N VAL A 447 23.84 14.31 -15.67
CA VAL A 447 23.53 14.99 -14.40
C VAL A 447 22.64 14.04 -13.56
N PRO A 448 22.85 13.89 -12.24
CA PRO A 448 21.98 13.08 -11.40
C PRO A 448 20.80 13.91 -10.86
N GLU A 449 19.60 13.66 -11.37
CA GLU A 449 18.33 14.04 -10.75
C GLU A 449 17.56 12.75 -10.41
N PHE A 450 16.77 12.77 -9.33
CA PHE A 450 16.67 11.62 -8.43
C PHE A 450 15.23 11.30 -8.04
N PHE A 451 14.71 10.18 -8.57
CA PHE A 451 13.41 9.56 -8.30
C PHE A 451 13.59 8.05 -8.67
N ASP A 452 12.96 7.04 -8.04
CA ASP A 452 12.01 7.03 -6.93
C ASP A 452 12.03 5.65 -6.20
N GLY A 453 11.44 5.59 -5.00
CA GLY A 453 10.80 4.38 -4.46
C GLY A 453 11.66 3.12 -4.20
N ASP A 454 11.26 2.00 -4.81
CA ASP A 454 11.38 0.65 -4.25
C ASP A 454 12.79 0.02 -4.19
N LYS A 455 13.86 0.69 -4.65
CA LYS A 455 15.22 0.15 -4.62
C LYS A 455 15.94 0.25 -3.27
N PHE A 456 15.23 -0.09 -2.19
CA PHE A 456 15.79 -0.17 -0.84
C PHE A 456 16.15 -1.57 -0.33
N LYS A 457 15.86 -2.67 -1.07
CA LYS A 457 16.12 -4.04 -0.56
C LYS A 457 17.00 -4.98 -1.43
N GLN A 458 17.30 -4.69 -2.70
CA GLN A 458 18.32 -5.44 -3.48
C GLN A 458 19.36 -4.60 -4.24
N VAL A 459 19.40 -3.27 -4.05
CA VAL A 459 20.60 -2.46 -4.36
C VAL A 459 21.20 -1.88 -3.08
N MET A 460 21.51 -2.78 -2.15
CA MET A 460 22.79 -2.68 -1.45
C MET A 460 23.79 -3.66 -2.09
N LYS A 461 24.68 -3.15 -2.91
CA LYS A 461 26.01 -3.75 -3.05
C LYS A 461 26.73 -3.61 -1.71
N ALA A 462 27.83 -4.34 -1.54
CA ALA A 462 28.73 -4.15 -0.40
C ALA A 462 29.47 -2.78 -0.37
N SER A 463 29.06 -1.83 -1.22
CA SER A 463 29.45 -0.40 -1.20
C SER A 463 28.39 0.52 -0.59
N ASP A 464 27.16 0.03 -0.38
CA ASP A 464 25.99 0.86 -0.08
C ASP A 464 25.43 0.57 1.32
N VAL A 465 25.95 -0.46 1.99
CA VAL A 465 26.10 -0.44 3.46
C VAL A 465 27.06 0.72 3.78
N PRO A 466 26.74 1.62 4.72
CA PRO A 466 27.64 2.72 5.06
C PRO A 466 29.04 2.21 5.42
N ASP A 467 30.05 2.70 4.69
CA ASP A 467 31.43 2.25 4.86
C ASP A 467 31.97 2.58 6.26
N GLY A 468 32.89 1.73 6.75
CA GLY A 468 33.35 1.82 8.13
C GLY A 468 32.53 1.00 9.14
N LEU A 469 31.62 0.11 8.70
CA LEU A 469 30.96 -0.85 9.59
C LEU A 469 31.98 -1.77 10.28
N VAL A 470 32.07 -1.69 11.61
CA VAL A 470 33.00 -2.44 12.47
C VAL A 470 32.38 -3.73 13.01
N ALA A 471 31.08 -3.69 13.35
CA ALA A 471 30.36 -4.85 13.86
C ALA A 471 28.86 -4.73 13.62
N HIS A 472 28.18 -5.85 13.36
CA HIS A 472 26.72 -5.93 13.22
C HIS A 472 26.19 -7.23 13.81
N TRP A 473 25.50 -7.15 14.95
CA TRP A 473 24.81 -8.29 15.56
C TRP A 473 23.31 -8.13 15.35
N LYS A 474 22.72 -8.94 14.47
CA LYS A 474 21.29 -8.90 14.17
C LYS A 474 20.45 -9.32 15.38
N LEU A 475 20.94 -10.25 16.19
CA LEU A 475 20.19 -10.89 17.28
C LEU A 475 19.00 -11.72 16.76
N ASP A 476 19.07 -12.11 15.48
CA ASP A 476 18.13 -12.96 14.74
C ASP A 476 18.14 -14.43 15.22
N GLU A 477 19.15 -14.83 16.00
CA GLU A 477 19.43 -16.24 16.28
C GLU A 477 18.24 -16.96 16.96
N THR A 478 18.04 -18.22 16.58
CA THR A 478 16.97 -19.09 17.09
C THR A 478 17.48 -20.25 17.96
N THR A 479 18.79 -20.49 18.00
CA THR A 479 19.41 -21.52 18.86
C THR A 479 20.82 -21.10 19.33
N GLY A 480 21.23 -21.58 20.51
CA GLY A 480 22.58 -21.39 21.05
C GLY A 480 22.89 -20.02 21.68
N THR A 481 24.15 -19.85 22.09
CA THR A 481 24.63 -18.77 22.98
C THR A 481 25.66 -17.84 22.35
N THR A 482 25.68 -17.72 21.02
CA THR A 482 26.57 -16.82 20.27
C THR A 482 25.72 -15.95 19.35
N ALA A 483 25.90 -14.63 19.43
CA ALA A 483 25.37 -13.70 18.44
C ALA A 483 26.47 -13.42 17.40
N VAL A 484 26.17 -13.64 16.12
CA VAL A 484 27.16 -13.67 15.04
C VAL A 484 27.36 -12.27 14.44
N ASP A 485 28.62 -11.89 14.21
CA ASP A 485 28.96 -10.62 13.56
C ASP A 485 28.74 -10.67 12.03
N SER A 486 27.62 -10.12 11.60
CA SER A 486 27.22 -9.97 10.20
C SER A 486 28.05 -8.94 9.42
N SER A 487 28.93 -8.16 10.05
CA SER A 487 29.81 -7.22 9.32
C SER A 487 30.95 -7.91 8.58
N GLY A 488 31.27 -9.16 8.93
CA GLY A 488 32.39 -9.92 8.37
C GLY A 488 33.75 -9.62 9.01
N ASN A 489 33.82 -8.74 10.01
CA ASN A 489 35.05 -8.45 10.76
C ASN A 489 35.39 -9.54 11.82
N GLY A 490 34.45 -10.41 12.15
CA GLY A 490 34.65 -11.54 13.07
C GLY A 490 34.51 -11.16 14.55
N ASN A 491 33.78 -10.09 14.84
CA ASN A 491 33.53 -9.57 16.19
C ASN A 491 32.39 -10.33 16.90
N ASP A 492 32.36 -11.67 16.77
CA ASP A 492 31.32 -12.54 17.35
C ASP A 492 31.16 -12.34 18.86
N ALA A 493 29.91 -12.32 19.32
CA ALA A 493 29.55 -11.94 20.67
C ALA A 493 28.99 -13.12 21.49
N SER A 494 29.41 -13.24 22.76
CA SER A 494 28.96 -14.32 23.63
C SER A 494 27.75 -13.91 24.46
N MET A 495 26.67 -14.68 24.43
CA MET A 495 25.54 -14.54 25.34
C MET A 495 25.93 -15.07 26.72
N ILE A 496 25.66 -14.32 27.78
CA ILE A 496 26.14 -14.56 29.14
C ILE A 496 24.97 -14.76 30.12
N GLY A 497 25.24 -15.54 31.17
CA GLY A 497 24.27 -15.86 32.23
C GLY A 497 23.29 -16.93 31.78
N ASN A 498 22.01 -16.59 31.76
CA ASN A 498 20.93 -17.46 31.28
C ASN A 498 20.42 -17.09 29.87
N LEU A 499 21.00 -16.08 29.22
CA LEU A 499 20.61 -15.69 27.86
C LEU A 499 21.01 -16.77 26.84
N SER A 500 20.03 -17.26 26.08
CA SER A 500 20.23 -18.13 24.92
C SER A 500 19.12 -17.90 23.89
N ALA A 501 19.47 -17.91 22.61
CA ALA A 501 18.53 -17.82 21.51
C ALA A 501 17.46 -18.93 21.56
N ASP A 502 17.79 -20.13 22.07
CA ASP A 502 16.84 -21.26 22.22
C ASP A 502 15.57 -20.91 23.02
N THR A 503 15.66 -19.88 23.87
CA THR A 503 14.62 -19.55 24.88
C THR A 503 14.28 -18.06 24.97
N HIS A 504 15.03 -17.18 24.30
CA HIS A 504 14.85 -15.72 24.34
C HIS A 504 14.64 -15.09 22.96
N SER A 505 14.66 -15.87 21.86
CA SER A 505 14.40 -15.37 20.51
C SER A 505 12.92 -14.98 20.33
N ALA A 506 12.65 -13.71 20.01
CA ALA A 506 11.33 -13.10 19.85
C ALA A 506 11.18 -12.48 18.45
N PRO A 507 9.99 -12.00 18.05
CA PRO A 507 9.85 -11.11 16.88
C PRO A 507 10.71 -9.86 17.06
N GLY A 508 11.29 -9.34 15.98
CA GLY A 508 12.08 -8.11 15.95
C GLY A 508 11.36 -6.96 15.25
N ALA A 509 12.03 -5.82 15.19
CA ALA A 509 11.76 -4.77 14.21
C ALA A 509 12.25 -5.18 12.82
N VAL A 510 13.40 -5.88 12.75
CA VAL A 510 14.00 -6.35 11.49
C VAL A 510 14.17 -7.87 11.55
N GLY A 511 13.05 -8.60 11.51
CA GLY A 511 13.03 -10.06 11.57
C GLY A 511 12.84 -10.59 12.99
N ARG A 512 13.93 -10.87 13.71
CA ARG A 512 13.89 -11.46 15.05
C ARG A 512 14.83 -10.73 16.02
N SER A 513 14.53 -10.84 17.31
CA SER A 513 15.25 -10.14 18.39
C SER A 513 15.57 -11.09 19.55
N LEU A 514 16.43 -10.65 20.47
CA LEU A 514 16.63 -11.32 21.75
C LEU A 514 15.98 -10.55 22.89
N ASN A 515 15.17 -11.24 23.70
CA ASN A 515 14.52 -10.68 24.88
C ASN A 515 15.42 -10.80 26.13
N PHE A 516 15.71 -9.66 26.76
CA PHE A 516 16.49 -9.54 27.99
C PHE A 516 15.53 -9.44 29.18
N THR A 517 15.83 -10.12 30.28
CA THR A 517 14.87 -10.32 31.38
C THR A 517 14.99 -9.30 32.51
N GLY A 518 16.01 -8.43 32.48
CA GLY A 518 16.42 -7.58 33.61
C GLY A 518 17.23 -8.31 34.69
N ALA A 519 17.47 -9.62 34.56
CA ALA A 519 18.22 -10.43 35.52
C ALA A 519 19.14 -11.42 34.80
N GLU A 520 20.44 -11.34 35.05
CA GLU A 520 21.50 -12.23 34.56
C GLU A 520 21.68 -12.36 33.02
N THR A 521 20.74 -11.89 32.19
CA THR A 521 20.83 -11.85 30.71
C THR A 521 21.61 -10.65 30.19
N TYR A 522 22.72 -10.88 29.48
CA TYR A 522 23.46 -9.85 28.71
C TYR A 522 24.39 -10.52 27.68
N ILE A 523 24.93 -9.75 26.73
CA ILE A 523 25.91 -10.22 25.74
C ILE A 523 27.22 -9.46 25.95
N THR A 524 28.38 -10.12 25.85
CA THR A 524 29.70 -9.46 25.88
C THR A 524 30.49 -9.68 24.60
N VAL A 525 31.12 -8.60 24.12
CA VAL A 525 31.98 -8.54 22.95
C VAL A 525 33.42 -8.27 23.40
N THR A 526 34.39 -9.01 22.85
CA THR A 526 35.81 -8.60 22.87
C THR A 526 36.29 -8.66 21.43
N GLY A 527 36.22 -7.52 20.75
CA GLY A 527 36.40 -7.42 19.32
C GLY A 527 37.82 -7.01 18.92
N SER A 528 37.95 -6.55 17.68
CA SER A 528 39.11 -5.86 17.14
C SER A 528 38.69 -4.83 16.09
N GLY A 529 39.51 -3.81 15.87
CA GLY A 529 39.21 -2.73 14.92
C GLY A 529 38.22 -1.68 15.45
N PHE A 530 37.93 -1.68 16.76
CA PHE A 530 37.05 -0.68 17.36
C PHE A 530 37.75 0.71 17.36
N PRO A 531 37.04 1.83 17.13
CA PRO A 531 37.70 3.15 17.02
C PRO A 531 38.24 3.63 18.37
N THR A 532 39.55 3.57 18.59
CA THR A 532 40.17 3.95 19.87
C THR A 532 40.78 5.36 19.84
N GLY A 533 40.86 6.02 21.01
CA GLY A 533 41.58 7.29 21.17
C GLY A 533 40.71 8.54 21.38
N SER A 534 41.37 9.69 21.52
CA SER A 534 40.74 10.96 21.92
C SER A 534 40.34 11.82 20.73
N GLY A 535 39.04 12.08 20.59
CA GLY A 535 38.46 12.76 19.43
C GLY A 535 38.26 11.85 18.21
N THR A 536 38.27 10.53 18.39
CA THR A 536 38.02 9.56 17.31
C THR A 536 36.52 9.51 16.98
N PRO A 537 36.10 9.72 15.71
CA PRO A 537 34.69 9.62 15.31
C PRO A 537 34.12 8.20 15.42
N PHE A 538 32.79 8.08 15.43
CA PHE A 538 32.06 6.81 15.35
C PHE A 538 30.55 7.01 15.12
N THR A 539 29.84 5.91 14.85
CA THR A 539 28.38 5.80 15.00
C THR A 539 28.00 4.48 15.67
N MET A 540 26.96 4.47 16.49
CA MET A 540 26.35 3.24 17.05
C MET A 540 24.84 3.26 16.79
N SER A 541 24.26 2.11 16.47
CA SER A 541 22.82 1.94 16.24
C SER A 541 22.27 0.68 16.90
N ALA A 542 20.99 0.68 17.29
CA ALA A 542 20.27 -0.51 17.73
C ALA A 542 18.75 -0.29 17.61
N TRP A 543 18.01 -1.36 17.33
CA TRP A 543 16.58 -1.42 17.60
C TRP A 543 16.34 -1.94 19.02
N ALA A 544 15.43 -1.33 19.77
CA ALA A 544 15.11 -1.77 21.12
C ALA A 544 13.64 -1.55 21.49
N GLN A 545 13.10 -2.51 22.24
CA GLN A 545 11.75 -2.54 22.80
C GLN A 545 11.87 -2.65 24.31
N SER A 546 11.52 -1.61 25.08
CA SER A 546 11.67 -1.63 26.54
C SER A 546 10.36 -2.03 27.24
N ASP A 547 10.48 -2.94 28.20
CA ASP A 547 9.40 -3.28 29.13
C ASP A 547 9.14 -2.15 30.14
N ILE A 548 7.91 -2.06 30.66
CA ILE A 548 7.57 -1.13 31.77
C ILE A 548 8.33 -1.52 33.05
N PHE A 549 9.22 -0.66 33.56
CA PHE A 549 9.83 -0.85 34.89
C PHE A 549 10.09 0.45 35.66
N THR A 550 9.49 0.61 36.84
CA THR A 550 9.62 1.87 37.61
C THR A 550 10.87 1.88 38.50
N GLY A 551 11.83 2.75 38.17
CA GLY A 551 12.94 3.10 39.07
C GLY A 551 14.15 2.15 39.03
N HIS A 552 14.29 1.35 37.98
CA HIS A 552 15.54 0.66 37.66
C HIS A 552 16.35 1.44 36.61
N TYR A 553 17.45 0.83 36.15
CA TYR A 553 18.30 1.32 35.08
C TYR A 553 18.51 0.19 34.06
N GLY A 554 18.00 0.33 32.83
CA GLY A 554 18.39 -0.53 31.70
C GLY A 554 19.62 0.01 30.97
N THR A 555 20.35 -0.85 30.24
CA THR A 555 21.46 -0.46 29.35
C THR A 555 21.38 -1.25 28.03
N ILE A 556 21.02 -0.61 26.92
CA ILE A 556 20.91 -1.28 25.61
C ILE A 556 22.29 -1.66 25.06
N LEU A 557 23.18 -0.67 24.89
CA LEU A 557 24.59 -0.86 24.50
C LEU A 557 25.50 -0.08 25.46
N LEU A 558 26.63 -0.70 25.82
CA LEU A 558 27.79 -0.07 26.44
C LEU A 558 29.05 -0.41 25.63
N TRP A 559 29.76 0.63 25.19
CA TRP A 559 31.14 0.48 24.70
C TRP A 559 32.12 0.86 25.82
N GLY A 560 33.06 -0.04 26.09
CA GLY A 560 34.15 0.13 27.06
C GLY A 560 34.00 -0.65 28.36
N ARG A 561 35.05 -0.55 29.19
CA ARG A 561 35.10 -1.10 30.56
C ARG A 561 35.21 0.03 31.57
N ASP A 562 34.29 0.12 32.53
CA ASP A 562 34.42 1.05 33.67
C ASP A 562 35.45 0.50 34.69
N ASN A 563 36.74 0.46 34.36
CA ASN A 563 37.76 0.06 35.33
C ASN A 563 38.13 1.22 36.27
N ASP A 564 37.66 1.13 37.52
CA ASP A 564 37.83 2.16 38.54
C ASP A 564 39.32 2.47 38.83
N SER A 565 39.66 3.76 38.76
CA SER A 565 40.85 4.47 39.31
C SER A 565 41.37 5.61 38.41
N SER A 566 41.06 5.61 37.10
CA SER A 566 41.68 6.54 36.12
C SER A 566 40.73 7.47 35.35
N TYR A 567 39.40 7.35 35.54
CA TYR A 567 38.35 8.33 35.19
C TYR A 567 38.62 9.24 33.97
N THR A 568 38.87 8.66 32.80
CA THR A 568 39.21 9.41 31.56
C THR A 568 38.69 8.71 30.30
N ARG A 569 37.48 8.12 30.38
CA ARG A 569 36.90 7.32 29.29
C ARG A 569 35.39 7.58 29.15
N PRO A 570 34.90 7.70 27.90
CA PRO A 570 33.49 7.78 27.60
C PRO A 570 32.88 6.38 27.75
N ASN A 571 31.57 6.37 27.84
CA ASN A 571 30.79 5.24 28.30
C ASN A 571 29.37 5.42 27.78
N MET A 572 29.20 5.44 26.46
CA MET A 572 27.87 5.55 25.86
C MET A 572 27.01 4.44 26.48
N ARG A 573 25.93 4.87 27.13
CA ARG A 573 24.91 4.02 27.73
C ARG A 573 23.60 4.69 27.38
N MET A 574 22.69 3.93 26.80
CA MET A 574 21.28 4.30 26.68
C MET A 574 20.62 3.86 27.97
N LEU A 575 20.46 4.81 28.89
CA LEU A 575 20.11 4.53 30.28
C LEU A 575 18.64 4.85 30.53
N GLU A 576 17.86 3.86 30.95
CA GLU A 576 16.49 4.11 31.42
C GLU A 576 16.53 4.85 32.77
N LEU A 577 15.81 5.98 32.88
CA LEU A 577 15.58 6.68 34.14
C LEU A 577 14.31 7.53 34.05
N THR A 578 13.36 7.33 34.96
CA THR A 578 12.16 8.20 35.11
C THR A 578 11.32 8.41 33.82
N GLY A 579 11.35 7.45 32.88
CA GLY A 579 10.69 7.56 31.58
C GLY A 579 11.50 8.30 30.49
N ASN A 580 12.76 8.62 30.76
CA ASN A 580 13.68 9.22 29.79
C ASN A 580 14.81 8.24 29.46
N MET A 581 15.34 8.33 28.24
CA MET A 581 16.62 7.73 27.88
C MET A 581 17.73 8.78 28.06
N TYR A 582 18.77 8.45 28.80
CA TYR A 582 19.95 9.30 28.91
C TYR A 582 21.03 8.76 27.99
N LEU A 583 21.74 9.65 27.30
CA LEU A 583 23.03 9.35 26.70
C LEU A 583 24.14 9.98 27.54
N ARG A 584 24.91 9.13 28.23
CA ARG A 584 25.96 9.55 29.17
C ARG A 584 27.36 9.50 28.53
N VAL A 585 28.16 10.53 28.80
CA VAL A 585 29.57 10.62 28.44
C VAL A 585 30.41 11.09 29.62
N GLY A 586 31.27 10.22 30.13
CA GLY A 586 32.30 10.55 31.11
C GLY A 586 33.47 11.30 30.47
N VAL A 587 33.59 12.60 30.77
CA VAL A 587 34.76 13.43 30.38
C VAL A 587 35.83 13.51 31.47
N GLY A 588 35.58 12.85 32.62
CA GLY A 588 36.58 12.54 33.64
C GLY A 588 36.43 13.34 34.94
N ASN A 589 37.19 12.96 35.98
CA ASN A 589 37.06 13.52 37.34
C ASN A 589 35.60 13.49 37.92
N ASN A 590 34.82 12.45 37.60
CA ASN A 590 33.37 12.35 37.87
C ASN A 590 32.51 13.46 37.24
N ILE A 591 33.00 14.13 36.19
CA ILE A 591 32.21 14.99 35.30
C ILE A 591 31.61 14.08 34.21
N TYR A 592 30.29 14.13 34.13
CA TYR A 592 29.49 13.47 33.10
C TYR A 592 28.72 14.54 32.32
N ASN A 593 28.69 14.42 31.00
CA ASN A 593 27.70 15.10 30.19
C ASN A 593 26.58 14.08 29.92
N ASP A 594 25.36 14.43 30.31
CA ASP A 594 24.17 13.62 30.07
C ASP A 594 23.26 14.37 29.08
N TYR A 595 23.06 13.82 27.88
CA TYR A 595 21.95 14.24 27.03
C TYR A 595 20.70 13.47 27.44
N VAL A 596 19.54 14.12 27.48
CA VAL A 596 18.31 13.54 28.02
C VAL A 596 17.22 13.53 26.95
N LEU A 597 16.97 12.37 26.39
CA LEU A 597 15.89 12.10 25.46
C LEU A 597 14.61 11.83 26.27
N SER A 598 13.63 12.74 26.17
CA SER A 598 12.42 12.71 26.99
C SER A 598 11.36 11.77 26.41
N GLY A 599 10.91 10.79 27.20
CA GLY A 599 9.96 9.78 26.76
C GLY A 599 10.60 8.64 25.95
N TYR A 600 10.08 7.45 26.14
CA TYR A 600 10.22 6.29 25.25
C TYR A 600 8.88 5.54 25.26
N ASP A 601 8.56 4.81 24.19
CA ASP A 601 7.27 4.12 24.11
C ASP A 601 7.43 2.63 24.50
N VAL A 602 6.63 2.23 25.50
CA VAL A 602 6.78 0.93 26.18
C VAL A 602 6.20 -0.20 25.34
N ASN A 603 6.95 -1.30 25.22
CA ASN A 603 6.62 -2.48 24.42
C ASN A 603 6.53 -2.24 22.89
N THR A 604 6.86 -1.06 22.38
CA THR A 604 7.09 -0.82 20.95
C THR A 604 8.58 -0.90 20.62
N PHE A 605 8.92 -1.41 19.43
CA PHE A 605 10.30 -1.31 18.93
C PHE A 605 10.60 0.09 18.45
N GLU A 606 11.77 0.61 18.81
CA GLU A 606 12.25 1.92 18.40
C GLU A 606 13.71 1.82 17.94
N HIS A 607 14.05 2.52 16.86
CA HIS A 607 15.42 2.58 16.35
C HIS A 607 16.16 3.74 17.00
N TYR A 608 17.34 3.49 17.54
CA TYR A 608 18.15 4.49 18.21
C TYR A 608 19.55 4.53 17.61
N THR A 609 20.02 5.72 17.25
CA THR A 609 21.34 5.92 16.65
C THR A 609 22.07 7.08 17.31
N VAL A 610 23.40 7.03 17.36
CA VAL A 610 24.25 8.08 17.93
C VAL A 610 25.50 8.24 17.08
N THR A 611 25.79 9.46 16.67
CA THR A 611 27.03 9.85 15.99
C THR A 611 27.95 10.65 16.91
N TYR A 612 29.24 10.67 16.58
CA TYR A 612 30.22 11.60 17.14
C TYR A 612 31.29 11.94 16.09
N ASP A 613 31.55 13.23 15.87
CA ASP A 613 32.46 13.70 14.79
C ASP A 613 33.90 13.99 15.25
N GLY A 614 34.20 13.79 16.55
CA GLY A 614 35.46 14.22 17.18
C GLY A 614 35.35 15.52 17.99
N THR A 615 34.27 16.28 17.82
CA THR A 615 33.96 17.54 18.52
C THR A 615 32.56 17.49 19.14
N ASP A 616 31.53 17.20 18.34
CA ASP A 616 30.11 17.23 18.67
C ASP A 616 29.48 15.83 18.54
N MET A 617 28.47 15.56 19.37
CA MET A 617 27.63 14.36 19.29
C MET A 617 26.24 14.71 18.80
N GLU A 618 25.57 13.75 18.16
CA GLU A 618 24.15 13.83 17.82
C GLU A 618 23.46 12.49 18.11
N ALA A 619 22.20 12.52 18.54
CA ALA A 619 21.41 11.34 18.84
C ALA A 619 20.12 11.34 18.02
N PHE A 620 19.66 10.17 17.61
CA PHE A 620 18.53 9.96 16.71
C PHE A 620 17.57 8.93 17.29
N ARG A 621 16.27 9.12 17.09
CA ARG A 621 15.19 8.18 17.45
C ARG A 621 14.27 8.02 16.25
N ASN A 622 14.04 6.79 15.82
CA ASN A 622 13.26 6.43 14.62
C ASN A 622 13.73 7.24 13.40
N GLY A 623 15.05 7.24 13.17
CA GLY A 623 15.75 7.96 12.09
C GLY A 623 15.87 9.49 12.30
N VAL A 624 14.98 10.11 13.08
CA VAL A 624 14.94 11.57 13.27
C VAL A 624 15.99 12.05 14.28
N SER A 625 16.74 13.11 13.94
CA SER A 625 17.65 13.77 14.89
C SER A 625 16.88 14.36 16.08
N MET A 626 17.38 14.04 17.27
CA MET A 626 16.93 14.55 18.57
C MET A 626 17.80 15.74 19.04
N GLY A 627 18.74 16.21 18.22
CA GLY A 627 19.60 17.36 18.47
C GLY A 627 21.04 17.01 18.85
N ALA A 628 21.97 17.90 18.46
CA ALA A 628 23.41 17.78 18.70
C ALA A 628 23.90 18.57 19.92
N TRP A 629 25.02 18.16 20.51
CA TRP A 629 25.69 18.85 21.63
C TRP A 629 27.20 18.62 21.66
N THR A 630 27.94 19.64 22.09
CA THR A 630 29.39 19.55 22.35
C THR A 630 29.67 18.97 23.74
N PRO A 631 30.37 17.83 23.88
CA PRO A 631 30.87 17.37 25.17
C PRO A 631 31.95 18.32 25.71
N ALA A 632 31.96 18.56 27.03
CA ALA A 632 32.89 19.51 27.67
C ALA A 632 34.40 19.16 27.56
N SER A 633 34.74 18.01 26.98
CA SER A 633 36.09 17.62 26.53
C SER A 633 35.95 16.54 25.45
N PRO A 634 36.91 16.39 24.52
CA PRO A 634 36.88 15.33 23.51
C PRO A 634 36.75 13.93 24.13
N ILE A 635 36.04 13.06 23.42
CA ILE A 635 35.68 11.71 23.83
C ILE A 635 36.87 10.78 23.60
N ASN A 636 37.34 10.12 24.66
CA ASN A 636 38.54 9.28 24.66
C ASN A 636 38.19 7.79 24.55
N ALA A 637 37.75 7.39 23.35
CA ALA A 637 37.16 6.09 23.06
C ALA A 637 37.99 4.91 23.62
N PRO A 638 37.35 3.99 24.36
CA PRO A 638 38.01 2.94 25.14
C PRO A 638 38.49 1.78 24.26
N ASP A 639 39.09 0.77 24.90
CA ASP A 639 39.53 -0.48 24.26
C ASP A 639 38.38 -1.32 23.66
N ASP A 640 38.76 -2.27 22.80
CA ASP A 640 37.98 -3.14 21.92
C ASP A 640 37.01 -4.10 22.65
N TYR A 641 36.15 -3.57 23.51
CA TYR A 641 35.24 -4.32 24.38
C TYR A 641 33.89 -3.62 24.48
N ALA A 642 32.80 -4.36 24.30
CA ALA A 642 31.43 -3.85 24.44
C ALA A 642 30.51 -4.86 25.15
N VAL A 643 29.36 -4.37 25.59
CA VAL A 643 28.32 -5.14 26.29
C VAL A 643 26.95 -4.71 25.79
N ILE A 644 26.10 -5.66 25.41
CA ILE A 644 24.70 -5.42 25.03
C ILE A 644 23.82 -5.92 26.18
N GLY A 645 22.80 -5.15 26.56
CA GLY A 645 21.87 -5.48 27.63
C GLY A 645 22.39 -5.27 29.07
N SER A 646 23.60 -4.75 29.28
CA SER A 646 24.14 -4.49 30.63
C SER A 646 25.28 -3.48 30.67
N ARG A 647 25.51 -2.89 31.84
CA ARG A 647 26.70 -2.11 32.17
C ARG A 647 27.74 -2.95 32.91
N ASN A 648 28.99 -2.92 32.44
CA ASN A 648 30.16 -3.47 33.15
C ASN A 648 30.83 -2.43 34.07
N ASN A 649 30.50 -2.45 35.37
CA ASN A 649 31.14 -1.64 36.40
C ASN A 649 32.34 -2.40 37.02
N GLY A 650 33.51 -2.32 36.39
CA GLY A 650 34.76 -2.87 36.94
C GLY A 650 34.79 -4.39 37.09
N GLY A 651 34.11 -5.12 36.21
CA GLY A 651 33.88 -6.56 36.30
C GLY A 651 32.61 -6.95 37.06
N SER A 652 31.86 -5.99 37.61
CA SER A 652 30.53 -6.19 38.19
C SER A 652 29.46 -5.72 37.21
N PHE A 653 28.70 -6.65 36.65
CA PHE A 653 27.61 -6.34 35.73
C PHE A 653 26.38 -5.84 36.50
N ASN A 654 25.80 -4.72 36.05
CA ASN A 654 24.60 -4.11 36.61
C ASN A 654 23.86 -3.28 35.55
N GLN A 655 22.78 -2.59 35.93
CA GLN A 655 21.92 -1.82 35.01
C GLN A 655 21.48 -2.68 33.81
N LEU A 656 20.89 -3.84 34.10
CA LEU A 656 20.50 -4.86 33.13
C LEU A 656 19.24 -4.41 32.37
N PHE A 657 19.26 -4.54 31.05
CA PHE A 657 18.11 -4.23 30.20
C PHE A 657 16.99 -5.25 30.38
N ARG A 658 15.74 -4.80 30.18
CA ARG A 658 14.55 -5.62 30.24
C ARG A 658 13.61 -5.26 29.08
N GLY A 659 13.24 -6.25 28.29
CA GLY A 659 12.66 -6.06 26.96
C GLY A 659 13.60 -6.55 25.86
N SER A 660 13.25 -6.34 24.60
CA SER A 660 13.93 -6.93 23.44
C SER A 660 14.95 -5.98 22.81
N ILE A 661 16.09 -6.50 22.34
CA ILE A 661 17.09 -5.76 21.55
C ILE A 661 17.31 -6.49 20.23
N ASP A 662 17.49 -5.73 19.17
CA ASP A 662 17.53 -6.15 17.77
C ASP A 662 18.58 -5.30 16.99
N ASP A 663 19.16 -5.89 15.94
CA ASP A 663 19.83 -5.19 14.83
C ASP A 663 20.92 -4.15 15.23
N VAL A 664 21.80 -4.55 16.16
CA VAL A 664 22.82 -3.70 16.79
C VAL A 664 24.06 -3.51 15.89
N ARG A 665 24.50 -2.25 15.69
CA ARG A 665 25.62 -1.89 14.80
C ARG A 665 26.62 -0.91 15.43
N LEU A 666 27.88 -0.99 14.99
CA LEU A 666 28.98 -0.05 15.30
C LEU A 666 29.74 0.31 14.02
N TYR A 667 30.03 1.60 13.83
CA TYR A 667 30.77 2.16 12.69
C TYR A 667 31.94 3.04 13.16
N ASP A 668 33.03 3.11 12.38
CA ASP A 668 34.23 3.90 12.67
C ASP A 668 34.19 5.37 12.23
N ARG A 669 33.06 5.79 11.63
CA ARG A 669 32.77 7.16 11.22
C ARG A 669 31.39 7.64 11.64
N VAL A 670 31.16 8.94 11.48
CA VAL A 670 29.81 9.53 11.48
C VAL A 670 29.03 9.00 10.26
N LEU A 671 27.79 8.56 10.49
CA LEU A 671 26.80 8.35 9.43
C LEU A 671 26.02 9.64 9.14
N SER A 672 25.62 9.84 7.90
CA SER A 672 24.69 10.91 7.53
C SER A 672 23.28 10.62 8.06
N ASN A 673 22.43 11.65 8.13
CA ASN A 673 21.02 11.47 8.49
C ASN A 673 20.32 10.47 7.55
N ASP A 674 20.68 10.44 6.27
CA ASP A 674 20.06 9.59 5.25
C ASP A 674 20.48 8.11 5.41
N GLU A 675 21.73 7.87 5.80
CA GLU A 675 22.22 6.54 6.18
C GLU A 675 21.53 6.05 7.47
N ILE A 676 21.26 6.96 8.42
CA ILE A 676 20.56 6.65 9.69
C ILE A 676 19.06 6.40 9.47
N MET A 677 18.43 7.18 8.59
CA MET A 677 17.06 6.94 8.11
C MET A 677 16.96 5.61 7.36
N THR A 678 17.97 5.25 6.56
CA THR A 678 18.02 3.95 5.86
C THR A 678 18.02 2.78 6.85
N LEU A 679 18.78 2.88 7.95
CA LEU A 679 18.77 1.86 9.02
C LEU A 679 17.42 1.77 9.77
N TYR A 680 16.65 2.86 9.82
CA TYR A 680 15.30 2.89 10.40
C TYR A 680 14.22 2.37 9.45
N ALA A 681 14.30 2.66 8.15
CA ALA A 681 13.27 2.31 7.16
C ALA A 681 13.12 0.78 6.92
N MET A 682 13.94 -0.07 7.55
CA MET A 682 13.98 -1.50 7.23
C MET A 682 12.77 -2.31 7.73
N GLY A 683 11.84 -1.78 8.56
CA GLY A 683 10.61 -2.50 8.98
C GLY A 683 9.39 -1.67 9.47
N ALA A 684 8.33 -1.53 8.64
CA ALA A 684 6.97 -1.03 8.99
C ALA A 684 5.84 -1.50 7.97
N PRO A 685 4.50 -1.40 8.26
CA PRO A 685 3.37 -2.12 7.58
C PRO A 685 2.34 -1.25 6.75
N TYR A 686 0.98 -1.50 6.69
CA TYR A 686 0.04 -1.15 5.53
C TYR A 686 -1.61 -0.85 5.62
N GLY A 687 -2.90 -0.45 6.00
CA GLY A 687 -4.35 -0.88 5.60
C GLY A 687 -5.73 -0.09 5.25
N GLN A 688 -5.97 0.89 4.31
CA GLN A 688 -7.24 1.63 3.87
C GLN A 688 -7.27 2.34 2.44
N ASN A 689 -8.29 3.04 1.83
CA ASN A 689 -9.82 3.06 1.74
C ASN A 689 -10.42 4.39 1.01
N LYS A 690 -11.76 4.62 0.84
CA LYS A 690 -12.53 5.00 -0.42
C LYS A 690 -13.24 6.39 -0.63
N ALA A 691 -13.70 6.69 -1.86
CA ALA A 691 -14.54 7.84 -2.29
C ALA A 691 -16.03 7.50 -2.63
N ALA A 692 -16.90 8.51 -2.81
CA ALA A 692 -18.36 8.34 -3.05
C ALA A 692 -18.78 8.38 -4.55
N PRO A 693 -19.55 7.39 -5.05
CA PRO A 693 -20.19 7.48 -6.37
C PRO A 693 -21.14 8.66 -6.54
N GLN A 694 -21.19 9.23 -7.74
CA GLN A 694 -22.05 10.37 -8.10
C GLN A 694 -23.21 9.95 -9.01
N GLY A 695 -24.07 10.90 -9.41
CA GLY A 695 -25.17 10.67 -10.36
C GLY A 695 -26.45 10.07 -9.77
N CYS A 696 -26.38 9.43 -8.60
CA CYS A 696 -27.46 8.63 -8.00
C CYS A 696 -28.06 9.21 -6.69
N PRO A 697 -28.86 10.30 -6.75
CA PRO A 697 -29.39 10.96 -5.56
C PRO A 697 -30.56 10.24 -4.86
N ASN A 698 -31.22 9.26 -5.48
CA ASN A 698 -32.31 8.49 -4.89
C ASN A 698 -31.95 6.99 -4.81
N ILE A 699 -32.56 6.30 -3.84
CA ILE A 699 -32.44 4.84 -3.70
C ILE A 699 -32.97 4.18 -4.97
N GLY A 700 -32.15 3.33 -5.60
CA GLY A 700 -32.44 2.70 -6.88
C GLY A 700 -31.90 3.45 -8.12
N ASP A 701 -31.38 4.67 -7.96
CA ASP A 701 -30.69 5.34 -9.06
C ASP A 701 -29.35 4.63 -9.34
N VAL A 702 -29.07 4.41 -10.63
CA VAL A 702 -27.75 3.96 -11.11
C VAL A 702 -26.80 5.16 -11.07
N CYS A 703 -25.65 4.97 -10.43
CA CYS A 703 -24.60 5.96 -10.27
C CYS A 703 -23.77 6.13 -11.56
N ASP A 704 -23.01 7.22 -11.66
CA ASP A 704 -22.17 7.51 -12.83
C ASP A 704 -21.08 6.44 -13.09
N ASP A 705 -20.74 5.66 -12.06
CA ASP A 705 -19.81 4.52 -12.11
C ASP A 705 -20.49 3.18 -12.52
N GLY A 706 -21.83 3.16 -12.55
CA GLY A 706 -22.66 1.99 -12.84
C GLY A 706 -23.07 1.14 -11.63
N SER A 707 -22.66 1.49 -10.41
CA SER A 707 -23.21 0.93 -9.17
C SER A 707 -24.65 1.42 -8.94
N ILE A 708 -25.39 0.81 -8.01
CA ILE A 708 -26.73 1.30 -7.63
C ILE A 708 -26.70 1.80 -6.19
N TYR A 709 -27.22 3.01 -5.95
CA TYR A 709 -27.39 3.54 -4.60
C TYR A 709 -28.50 2.78 -3.85
N ALA A 710 -28.14 2.14 -2.75
CA ALA A 710 -28.96 1.17 -2.03
C ALA A 710 -29.56 1.69 -0.71
N GLY A 711 -29.35 2.98 -0.37
CA GLY A 711 -29.85 3.62 0.86
C GLY A 711 -28.83 3.68 1.99
N ILE A 712 -29.28 4.04 3.19
CA ILE A 712 -28.41 4.31 4.35
C ILE A 712 -28.16 3.05 5.19
N SER A 713 -26.94 2.91 5.71
CA SER A 713 -26.48 1.84 6.60
C SER A 713 -27.36 1.61 7.85
N PRO A 714 -27.28 0.43 8.49
CA PRO A 714 -28.18 0.07 9.61
C PRO A 714 -28.08 0.97 10.85
N ASP A 715 -26.91 1.57 11.06
CA ASP A 715 -26.65 2.56 12.11
C ASP A 715 -27.04 4.00 11.71
N GLY A 716 -27.57 4.18 10.48
CA GLY A 716 -28.09 5.44 9.96
C GLY A 716 -27.00 6.42 9.52
N SER A 717 -25.80 5.95 9.16
CA SER A 717 -24.60 6.79 9.07
C SER A 717 -23.87 6.78 7.73
N ILE A 718 -23.96 5.76 6.88
CA ILE A 718 -23.18 5.68 5.64
C ILE A 718 -24.07 5.35 4.44
N ASP A 719 -23.88 6.03 3.31
CA ASP A 719 -24.52 5.67 2.04
C ASP A 719 -24.01 4.29 1.58
N MET A 720 -24.91 3.36 1.28
CA MET A 720 -24.59 2.02 0.78
C MET A 720 -24.84 1.93 -0.72
N TYR A 721 -23.99 1.20 -1.40
CA TYR A 721 -24.05 0.94 -2.84
C TYR A 721 -24.02 -0.57 -3.07
N THR A 722 -24.55 -1.03 -4.19
CA THR A 722 -24.56 -2.47 -4.54
C THR A 722 -24.30 -2.69 -6.02
N THR A 723 -23.83 -3.88 -6.39
CA THR A 723 -23.67 -4.28 -7.79
C THR A 723 -25.04 -4.32 -8.48
N PRO A 724 -25.15 -3.92 -9.76
CA PRO A 724 -26.44 -3.87 -10.46
C PRO A 724 -27.05 -5.26 -10.72
N GLU A 725 -26.23 -6.31 -10.73
CA GLU A 725 -26.66 -7.72 -10.89
C GLU A 725 -26.09 -8.61 -9.76
N ASP A 726 -26.66 -9.81 -9.61
CA ASP A 726 -26.13 -10.87 -8.74
C ASP A 726 -24.81 -11.41 -9.31
N ALA A 727 -23.86 -11.74 -8.44
CA ALA A 727 -22.61 -12.42 -8.80
C ALA A 727 -22.83 -13.87 -9.31
N GLY A 728 -24.03 -14.40 -9.15
CA GLY A 728 -24.40 -15.79 -9.39
C GLY A 728 -24.68 -16.55 -8.09
N LEU A 729 -24.78 -17.87 -8.22
CA LEU A 729 -24.91 -18.81 -7.09
C LEU A 729 -23.53 -19.26 -6.63
N MET A 730 -23.27 -19.17 -5.34
CA MET A 730 -22.00 -19.54 -4.71
C MET A 730 -22.23 -20.24 -3.37
N ASN A 731 -21.27 -21.06 -2.97
CA ASN A 731 -21.23 -21.62 -1.63
C ASN A 731 -20.71 -20.57 -0.63
N PHE A 732 -21.07 -20.70 0.65
CA PHE A 732 -20.48 -19.85 1.69
C PHE A 732 -19.00 -20.21 1.92
N ASN A 733 -18.72 -21.51 2.04
CA ASN A 733 -17.38 -22.10 2.12
C ASN A 733 -16.99 -22.75 0.77
N ASN A 734 -15.87 -23.46 0.71
CA ASN A 734 -15.41 -24.13 -0.52
C ASN A 734 -16.36 -25.21 -1.11
N GLY A 735 -17.37 -25.64 -0.36
CA GLY A 735 -18.36 -26.66 -0.78
C GLY A 735 -18.00 -28.12 -0.51
N VAL A 736 -16.97 -28.42 0.28
CA VAL A 736 -16.45 -29.80 0.46
C VAL A 736 -16.82 -30.40 1.83
N ASN A 737 -18.11 -30.65 2.02
CA ASN A 737 -18.77 -31.26 3.19
C ASN A 737 -18.93 -30.32 4.41
N ASN A 738 -19.97 -30.59 5.20
CA ASN A 738 -20.48 -29.68 6.22
C ASN A 738 -20.46 -30.32 7.62
N TYR A 739 -19.26 -30.65 8.13
CA TYR A 739 -19.08 -31.15 9.50
C TYR A 739 -17.67 -30.82 10.03
N THR A 740 -17.62 -29.99 11.09
CA THR A 740 -16.42 -29.58 11.86
C THR A 740 -15.53 -28.46 11.31
N ASP A 741 -16.10 -27.55 10.51
CA ASP A 741 -15.51 -26.23 10.24
C ASP A 741 -15.23 -25.46 11.53
N ALA A 742 -14.17 -24.65 11.53
CA ALA A 742 -13.87 -23.78 12.66
C ALA A 742 -14.91 -22.66 12.74
N SER A 743 -15.45 -22.43 13.95
CA SER A 743 -16.32 -21.30 14.27
C SER A 743 -15.54 -19.98 14.11
N THR A 744 -15.62 -19.34 12.96
CA THR A 744 -14.88 -18.09 12.65
C THR A 744 -15.22 -16.96 13.63
N GLY A 745 -16.49 -16.87 14.05
CA GLY A 745 -16.94 -15.94 15.09
C GLY A 745 -17.33 -14.55 14.59
N THR A 746 -17.59 -14.37 13.28
CA THR A 746 -18.16 -13.15 12.71
C THR A 746 -19.61 -12.95 13.18
N THR A 747 -19.76 -12.52 14.43
CA THR A 747 -21.05 -12.39 15.11
C THR A 747 -21.76 -11.05 14.83
N GLY A 748 -21.01 -10.05 14.36
CA GLY A 748 -21.49 -8.70 14.06
C GLY A 748 -22.47 -8.67 12.88
N THR A 749 -23.63 -8.05 13.10
CA THR A 749 -24.74 -8.00 12.15
C THR A 749 -24.69 -6.80 11.21
N ALA A 750 -23.93 -5.75 11.52
CA ALA A 750 -23.82 -4.53 10.69
C ALA A 750 -22.38 -4.23 10.20
N THR A 751 -21.49 -5.23 10.27
CA THR A 751 -20.03 -5.09 10.09
C THR A 751 -19.50 -5.89 8.89
N GLY A 752 -20.23 -5.92 7.77
CA GLY A 752 -19.96 -6.83 6.65
C GLY A 752 -18.58 -6.67 6.03
N GLU A 753 -18.04 -5.45 5.98
CA GLU A 753 -16.68 -5.17 5.52
C GLU A 753 -15.63 -5.87 6.41
N SER A 754 -15.67 -5.63 7.73
CA SER A 754 -14.78 -6.28 8.69
C SER A 754 -15.00 -7.79 8.79
N ASN A 755 -16.25 -8.25 8.64
CA ASN A 755 -16.57 -9.67 8.57
C ASN A 755 -15.92 -10.30 7.32
N THR A 756 -16.05 -9.66 6.15
CA THR A 756 -15.47 -10.12 4.88
C THR A 756 -13.95 -10.16 4.97
N ALA A 757 -13.31 -9.09 5.43
CA ALA A 757 -11.86 -9.01 5.64
C ALA A 757 -11.33 -10.10 6.60
N TYR A 758 -12.12 -10.47 7.61
CA TYR A 758 -11.78 -11.60 8.50
C TYR A 758 -11.98 -12.97 7.82
N LEU A 759 -13.05 -13.16 7.04
CA LEU A 759 -13.36 -14.42 6.36
C LEU A 759 -12.36 -14.75 5.23
N VAL A 760 -11.80 -13.76 4.55
CA VAL A 760 -10.81 -14.01 3.47
C VAL A 760 -9.43 -14.42 3.99
N ILE A 761 -9.08 -14.10 5.24
CA ILE A 761 -7.82 -14.53 5.88
C ILE A 761 -7.99 -15.74 6.82
N THR A 762 -9.22 -16.20 7.06
CA THR A 762 -9.52 -17.28 7.99
C THR A 762 -9.85 -18.57 7.24
N ASP A 763 -9.11 -19.63 7.53
CA ASP A 763 -9.32 -20.97 6.96
C ASP A 763 -10.75 -21.48 7.22
N SER A 764 -11.45 -21.84 6.15
CA SER A 764 -12.86 -22.25 6.23
C SER A 764 -13.07 -23.69 6.75
N ASP A 765 -12.02 -24.52 6.76
CA ASP A 765 -12.05 -25.93 7.18
C ASP A 765 -10.95 -26.19 8.24
N SER A 766 -11.23 -27.02 9.24
CA SER A 766 -10.26 -27.36 10.29
C SER A 766 -9.60 -28.75 10.15
N VAL A 767 -9.97 -29.51 9.11
CA VAL A 767 -9.64 -30.94 8.97
C VAL A 767 -8.72 -31.27 7.77
N ALA A 768 -8.50 -30.33 6.85
CA ALA A 768 -7.57 -30.45 5.73
C ALA A 768 -6.25 -29.68 5.96
N ALA A 769 -5.35 -29.70 4.97
CA ALA A 769 -4.07 -28.99 5.01
C ALA A 769 -3.98 -27.96 3.87
N GLY A 770 -3.98 -26.67 4.24
CA GLY A 770 -3.92 -25.53 3.31
C GLY A 770 -5.19 -24.69 3.41
N VAL A 771 -5.03 -23.36 3.42
CA VAL A 771 -6.10 -22.39 3.68
C VAL A 771 -7.23 -22.53 2.66
N GLN A 772 -8.44 -22.80 3.14
CA GLN A 772 -9.66 -22.86 2.33
C GLN A 772 -10.48 -21.58 2.45
N LEU A 773 -11.21 -21.26 1.37
CA LEU A 773 -11.91 -19.99 1.21
C LEU A 773 -13.36 -20.01 1.69
N HIS A 774 -13.75 -18.88 2.26
CA HIS A 774 -15.13 -18.41 2.31
C HIS A 774 -15.52 -17.82 0.94
N ASN A 775 -15.81 -18.67 -0.05
CA ASN A 775 -16.05 -18.33 -1.46
C ASN A 775 -16.91 -17.06 -1.67
N ALA A 776 -18.06 -16.97 -0.99
CA ALA A 776 -18.97 -15.82 -1.11
C ALA A 776 -18.36 -14.49 -0.61
N ALA A 777 -17.48 -14.53 0.40
CA ALA A 777 -16.76 -13.36 0.91
C ALA A 777 -15.56 -13.01 0.01
N GLN A 778 -14.80 -14.02 -0.42
CA GLN A 778 -13.64 -13.86 -1.30
C GLN A 778 -14.02 -13.23 -2.64
N TYR A 779 -15.15 -13.65 -3.23
CA TYR A 779 -15.61 -13.08 -4.50
C TYR A 779 -15.79 -11.56 -4.42
N CYS A 780 -16.48 -11.06 -3.39
CA CYS A 780 -16.67 -9.63 -3.25
C CYS A 780 -15.35 -8.91 -2.95
N TYR A 781 -14.52 -9.45 -2.05
CA TYR A 781 -13.24 -8.85 -1.66
C TYR A 781 -12.24 -8.71 -2.82
N ASP A 782 -12.21 -9.66 -3.76
CA ASP A 782 -11.35 -9.60 -4.94
C ASP A 782 -11.96 -8.83 -6.13
N LEU A 783 -13.24 -8.42 -6.04
CA LEU A 783 -13.97 -7.82 -7.17
C LEU A 783 -13.47 -6.39 -7.46
N VAL A 784 -13.07 -6.15 -8.70
CA VAL A 784 -12.90 -4.80 -9.26
C VAL A 784 -14.00 -4.59 -10.28
N ALA A 785 -14.96 -3.72 -9.96
CA ALA A 785 -16.11 -3.42 -10.80
C ALA A 785 -16.58 -1.98 -10.54
N HIS A 786 -17.15 -1.33 -11.56
CA HIS A 786 -17.65 0.05 -11.45
C HIS A 786 -16.58 1.06 -10.99
N GLY A 787 -15.31 0.86 -11.37
CA GLY A 787 -14.20 1.72 -10.91
C GLY A 787 -13.89 1.60 -9.42
N ARG A 788 -14.39 0.57 -8.73
CA ARG A 788 -14.20 0.30 -7.30
C ARG A 788 -13.64 -1.10 -7.07
N ASP A 789 -12.74 -1.23 -6.12
CA ASP A 789 -12.12 -2.49 -5.65
C ASP A 789 -12.53 -2.85 -4.21
N ASP A 790 -13.56 -2.17 -3.71
CA ASP A 790 -13.89 -2.07 -2.28
C ASP A 790 -15.10 -2.91 -1.83
N TRP A 791 -15.53 -3.79 -2.72
CA TRP A 791 -16.73 -4.61 -2.58
C TRP A 791 -16.58 -5.63 -1.44
N TYR A 792 -17.66 -5.86 -0.71
CA TYR A 792 -17.70 -6.80 0.41
C TYR A 792 -19.05 -7.54 0.50
N LEU A 793 -19.07 -8.65 1.25
CA LEU A 793 -20.29 -9.41 1.52
C LEU A 793 -21.02 -8.79 2.71
N GLY A 794 -22.23 -8.27 2.48
CA GLY A 794 -23.02 -7.58 3.50
C GLY A 794 -23.31 -8.45 4.73
N ALA A 795 -23.29 -7.86 5.93
CA ALA A 795 -23.78 -8.54 7.13
C ALA A 795 -25.32 -8.51 7.23
N GLU A 796 -25.88 -9.23 8.18
CA GLU A 796 -27.33 -9.46 8.36
C GLU A 796 -28.21 -8.20 8.33
N ASP A 797 -27.81 -7.13 9.03
CA ASP A 797 -28.53 -5.85 9.07
C ASP A 797 -28.30 -5.04 7.78
N GLU A 798 -27.12 -5.12 7.17
CA GLU A 798 -26.80 -4.42 5.91
C GLU A 798 -27.58 -5.02 4.74
N MET A 799 -27.62 -6.35 4.65
CA MET A 799 -28.48 -7.06 3.70
C MET A 799 -29.98 -6.81 3.99
N THR A 800 -30.34 -6.49 5.24
CA THR A 800 -31.68 -6.00 5.58
C THR A 800 -31.94 -4.58 5.05
N VAL A 801 -30.93 -3.70 4.91
CA VAL A 801 -31.10 -2.42 4.19
C VAL A 801 -31.37 -2.67 2.70
N ILE A 802 -30.58 -3.54 2.06
CA ILE A 802 -30.79 -3.93 0.65
C ILE A 802 -32.21 -4.51 0.46
N TYR A 803 -32.66 -5.40 1.36
CA TYR A 803 -34.02 -5.94 1.35
C TYR A 803 -35.10 -4.86 1.51
N ASN A 804 -34.98 -3.92 2.46
CA ASN A 804 -35.98 -2.85 2.63
C ASN A 804 -36.13 -1.95 1.39
N ASN A 805 -35.11 -1.92 0.52
CA ASN A 805 -35.01 -1.07 -0.67
C ASN A 805 -35.10 -1.83 -2.00
N TYR A 806 -35.33 -3.15 -1.98
CA TYR A 806 -35.16 -4.03 -3.14
C TYR A 806 -36.06 -3.70 -4.35
N GLU A 807 -37.29 -3.22 -4.13
CA GLU A 807 -38.20 -2.81 -5.20
C GLU A 807 -37.67 -1.62 -6.01
N ALA A 808 -36.81 -0.79 -5.41
CA ALA A 808 -36.20 0.37 -6.06
C ALA A 808 -34.86 0.01 -6.71
N ILE A 809 -34.04 -0.81 -6.05
CA ILE A 809 -32.74 -1.27 -6.56
C ILE A 809 -32.91 -2.22 -7.77
N GLY A 810 -33.92 -3.09 -7.73
CA GLY A 810 -34.24 -4.02 -8.81
C GLY A 810 -33.27 -5.20 -8.95
N ASN A 811 -33.49 -6.02 -9.98
CA ASN A 811 -32.68 -7.20 -10.34
C ASN A 811 -32.48 -8.27 -9.25
N PHE A 812 -33.32 -8.34 -8.22
CA PHE A 812 -33.36 -9.43 -7.23
C PHE A 812 -34.31 -10.56 -7.66
N ASP A 813 -34.09 -11.76 -7.13
CA ASP A 813 -35.02 -12.89 -7.28
C ASP A 813 -36.05 -12.91 -6.15
N ASP A 814 -37.31 -12.56 -6.46
CA ASP A 814 -38.43 -12.49 -5.53
C ASP A 814 -39.17 -13.84 -5.36
N SER A 815 -38.69 -14.91 -6.00
CA SER A 815 -39.38 -16.21 -5.96
C SER A 815 -39.19 -16.98 -4.64
N GLY A 816 -38.21 -16.57 -3.82
CA GLY A 816 -37.93 -17.13 -2.49
C GLY A 816 -36.53 -17.71 -2.29
N GLU A 817 -35.63 -17.43 -3.21
CA GLU A 817 -34.20 -17.78 -3.14
C GLU A 817 -33.49 -17.08 -1.98
N GLU A 818 -32.40 -17.67 -1.49
CA GLU A 818 -31.61 -17.16 -0.37
C GLU A 818 -30.39 -16.37 -0.85
N TYR A 819 -30.04 -15.32 -0.10
CA TYR A 819 -28.88 -14.47 -0.31
C TYR A 819 -27.92 -14.56 0.87
N TRP A 820 -26.65 -14.86 0.62
CA TRP A 820 -25.63 -14.95 1.67
C TRP A 820 -25.41 -13.62 2.39
N THR A 821 -25.13 -13.71 3.68
CA THR A 821 -24.61 -12.60 4.50
C THR A 821 -23.28 -13.04 5.11
N SER A 822 -22.34 -12.12 5.39
CA SER A 822 -21.00 -12.43 5.94
C SER A 822 -20.98 -12.87 7.42
N ARG A 823 -22.12 -13.30 7.96
CA ARG A 823 -22.28 -13.65 9.38
C ARG A 823 -22.28 -15.16 9.59
N ASP A 824 -21.28 -15.65 10.33
CA ASP A 824 -21.08 -17.05 10.68
C ASP A 824 -21.30 -17.30 12.18
N PRO A 825 -22.47 -17.83 12.61
CA PRO A 825 -22.78 -18.02 14.02
C PRO A 825 -21.93 -19.12 14.67
N THR A 826 -21.34 -18.81 15.83
CA THR A 826 -20.41 -19.72 16.52
C THR A 826 -21.04 -21.08 16.85
N GLY A 827 -20.46 -22.17 16.34
CA GLY A 827 -20.96 -23.53 16.54
C GLY A 827 -22.12 -23.93 15.63
N SER A 828 -22.32 -23.22 14.52
CA SER A 828 -23.31 -23.52 13.48
C SER A 828 -22.70 -24.27 12.29
N ASN A 829 -23.47 -25.19 11.71
CA ASN A 829 -23.23 -25.81 10.39
C ASN A 829 -23.79 -24.95 9.22
N ALA A 830 -24.30 -23.77 9.54
CA ALA A 830 -25.04 -22.90 8.64
C ALA A 830 -24.59 -21.44 8.80
N GLY A 831 -24.26 -20.80 7.68
CA GLY A 831 -24.11 -19.34 7.59
C GLY A 831 -25.48 -18.66 7.59
N ARG A 832 -25.52 -17.33 7.74
CA ARG A 832 -26.78 -16.58 7.74
C ARG A 832 -27.15 -16.10 6.33
N THR A 833 -28.41 -16.27 5.98
CA THR A 833 -29.00 -15.90 4.68
C THR A 833 -30.26 -15.05 4.88
N ILE A 834 -30.58 -14.19 3.92
CA ILE A 834 -31.86 -13.46 3.87
C ILE A 834 -32.67 -13.86 2.63
N ARG A 835 -34.00 -14.00 2.77
CA ARG A 835 -34.91 -14.21 1.64
C ARG A 835 -35.61 -12.92 1.27
N PHE A 836 -35.45 -12.49 0.02
CA PHE A 836 -35.96 -11.20 -0.46
C PHE A 836 -37.49 -11.18 -0.70
N ASN A 837 -38.19 -12.31 -0.56
CA ASN A 837 -39.64 -12.41 -0.75
C ASN A 837 -40.47 -12.21 0.54
N ASP A 838 -39.87 -12.36 1.72
CA ASP A 838 -40.53 -12.15 3.02
C ASP A 838 -39.66 -11.47 4.09
N GLY A 839 -38.38 -11.20 3.80
CA GLY A 839 -37.44 -10.54 4.70
C GLY A 839 -36.97 -11.41 5.86
N VAL A 840 -37.23 -12.72 5.84
CA VAL A 840 -36.79 -13.62 6.90
C VAL A 840 -35.30 -13.90 6.73
N VAL A 841 -34.55 -13.73 7.83
CA VAL A 841 -33.15 -14.13 7.90
C VAL A 841 -33.05 -15.51 8.56
N ASP A 842 -32.74 -16.53 7.76
CA ASP A 842 -32.65 -17.94 8.15
C ASP A 842 -31.17 -18.39 8.20
N GLY A 843 -30.94 -19.70 8.34
CA GLY A 843 -29.60 -20.29 8.46
C GLY A 843 -29.44 -21.41 7.45
N SER A 844 -28.58 -21.20 6.46
CA SER A 844 -28.40 -22.11 5.32
C SER A 844 -27.05 -22.79 5.39
N ASN A 845 -27.04 -24.07 5.06
CA ASN A 845 -25.86 -24.95 5.13
C ASN A 845 -24.68 -24.36 4.33
N LYS A 846 -23.46 -24.31 4.90
CA LYS A 846 -22.32 -23.66 4.22
C LYS A 846 -21.91 -24.28 2.88
N ASP A 847 -22.40 -25.50 2.60
CA ASP A 847 -22.20 -26.28 1.38
C ASP A 847 -23.36 -26.22 0.35
N VAL A 848 -24.40 -25.39 0.55
CA VAL A 848 -25.40 -25.10 -0.50
C VAL A 848 -25.03 -23.87 -1.34
N LEU A 849 -25.58 -23.80 -2.56
CA LEU A 849 -25.38 -22.75 -3.55
C LEU A 849 -26.47 -21.68 -3.41
N GLU A 850 -26.15 -20.55 -2.77
CA GLU A 850 -27.07 -19.41 -2.58
C GLU A 850 -26.50 -18.14 -3.23
N ARG A 851 -27.29 -17.07 -3.30
CA ARG A 851 -26.96 -15.89 -4.11
C ARG A 851 -25.99 -14.96 -3.40
N VAL A 852 -25.09 -14.35 -4.17
CA VAL A 852 -24.19 -13.30 -3.70
C VAL A 852 -24.50 -11.99 -4.41
N ARG A 853 -24.75 -10.96 -3.61
CA ARG A 853 -24.89 -9.56 -4.05
C ARG A 853 -23.88 -8.75 -3.24
N CYS A 854 -22.89 -8.18 -3.90
CA CYS A 854 -21.86 -7.42 -3.20
C CYS A 854 -22.37 -6.03 -2.82
N ILE A 855 -21.95 -5.58 -1.64
CA ILE A 855 -22.20 -4.24 -1.11
C ILE A 855 -20.89 -3.48 -1.13
N SER A 856 -20.95 -2.17 -1.29
CA SER A 856 -19.88 -1.28 -0.86
C SER A 856 -20.45 -0.08 -0.12
N LYS A 857 -19.62 0.60 0.67
CA LYS A 857 -19.99 1.78 1.45
C LYS A 857 -19.38 3.04 0.85
N GLY A 858 -20.07 4.16 0.98
CA GLY A 858 -19.48 5.47 0.79
C GLY A 858 -18.61 5.89 2.00
N PRO A 859 -18.05 7.10 1.97
CA PRO A 859 -17.47 7.74 3.15
C PRO A 859 -18.54 8.06 4.21
N ALA A 860 -18.08 8.27 5.45
CA ALA A 860 -18.91 8.52 6.64
C ALA A 860 -19.73 9.85 6.58
N PRO A 861 -20.72 10.08 7.47
CA PRO A 861 -21.83 11.00 7.20
C PRO A 861 -21.48 12.50 7.30
N ARG A 862 -22.22 13.28 6.50
CA ARG A 862 -22.28 14.74 6.56
C ARG A 862 -23.34 15.28 7.54
N CYS A 863 -23.35 16.61 7.73
CA CYS A 863 -23.92 17.34 8.87
C CYS A 863 -25.33 16.91 9.36
N ALA A 864 -25.44 16.67 10.67
CA ALA A 864 -26.67 16.21 11.31
C ALA A 864 -27.50 17.32 12.02
N ASN A 865 -28.82 17.10 12.02
CA ASN A 865 -29.86 17.78 12.80
C ASN A 865 -29.95 19.33 12.69
N PRO A 866 -30.57 19.89 11.62
CA PRO A 866 -31.23 19.20 10.50
C PRO A 866 -30.20 18.51 9.59
N TYR A 867 -30.64 17.58 8.74
CA TYR A 867 -29.72 16.96 7.78
C TYR A 867 -29.36 17.94 6.65
N GLY A 868 -28.12 17.91 6.17
CA GLY A 868 -27.68 18.65 5.00
C GLY A 868 -26.35 18.14 4.45
N LEU A 869 -26.24 18.12 3.11
CA LEU A 869 -24.98 17.88 2.41
C LEU A 869 -24.04 19.08 2.61
N GLU A 870 -22.75 18.88 2.41
CA GLU A 870 -21.75 19.95 2.46
C GLU A 870 -22.09 21.08 1.48
N GLY A 871 -21.88 22.34 1.90
CA GLY A 871 -22.33 23.53 1.16
C GLY A 871 -23.84 23.82 1.25
N SER A 872 -24.68 22.89 1.76
CA SER A 872 -26.11 23.18 2.01
C SER A 872 -26.26 24.31 3.02
N MET A 873 -27.23 25.21 2.80
CA MET A 873 -27.51 26.34 3.70
C MET A 873 -28.88 26.21 4.38
N PHE A 874 -28.93 26.55 5.68
CA PHE A 874 -30.12 26.46 6.53
C PHE A 874 -30.23 27.66 7.46
N TYR A 875 -31.44 28.23 7.66
CA TYR A 875 -31.64 29.32 8.62
C TYR A 875 -32.05 28.79 10.00
N ASN A 876 -31.17 28.91 10.98
CA ASN A 876 -31.36 28.38 12.33
C ASN A 876 -32.20 29.34 13.18
N THR A 877 -33.51 29.09 13.22
CA THR A 877 -34.52 29.87 13.95
C THR A 877 -34.38 29.84 15.48
N THR A 878 -33.51 28.99 16.04
CA THR A 878 -33.20 28.98 17.48
C THR A 878 -32.13 30.00 17.85
N HIS A 879 -31.29 30.39 16.88
CA HIS A 879 -30.13 31.28 17.08
C HIS A 879 -30.15 32.51 16.16
N ASP A 880 -31.24 32.71 15.41
CA ASP A 880 -31.44 33.79 14.41
C ASP A 880 -30.26 34.00 13.44
N VAL A 881 -29.64 32.89 13.02
CA VAL A 881 -28.43 32.91 12.18
C VAL A 881 -28.59 31.97 10.98
N MET A 882 -28.13 32.43 9.82
CA MET A 882 -28.04 31.61 8.62
C MET A 882 -26.79 30.73 8.73
N GLN A 883 -26.88 29.44 8.39
CA GLN A 883 -25.81 28.46 8.60
C GLN A 883 -25.52 27.70 7.30
N TYR A 884 -24.31 27.14 7.18
CA TYR A 884 -23.98 26.15 6.15
C TYR A 884 -23.42 24.87 6.78
N CYS A 885 -23.52 23.76 6.06
CA CYS A 885 -22.86 22.51 6.42
C CYS A 885 -21.41 22.50 5.91
N ASP A 886 -20.44 22.25 6.79
CA ASP A 886 -19.00 22.19 6.49
C ASP A 886 -18.45 20.76 6.32
N GLY A 887 -19.33 19.82 5.99
CA GLY A 887 -18.99 18.40 5.92
C GLY A 887 -19.18 17.65 7.24
N GLY A 888 -19.06 18.29 8.41
CA GLY A 888 -19.28 17.64 9.71
C GLY A 888 -20.37 18.28 10.60
N ARG A 889 -20.57 19.59 10.51
CA ARG A 889 -21.43 20.38 11.44
C ARG A 889 -22.05 21.61 10.76
N TRP A 890 -23.04 22.20 11.43
CA TRP A 890 -23.66 23.46 10.99
C TRP A 890 -22.91 24.69 11.49
N VAL A 891 -22.27 25.43 10.58
CA VAL A 891 -21.46 26.62 10.85
C VAL A 891 -22.28 27.90 10.61
N GLY A 892 -22.31 28.80 11.60
CA GLY A 892 -23.06 30.06 11.54
C GLY A 892 -22.39 31.17 10.73
N ILE A 893 -23.11 31.74 9.77
CA ILE A 893 -22.66 32.83 8.89
C ILE A 893 -23.05 34.17 9.50
N GLY A 894 -22.06 34.86 10.08
CA GLY A 894 -22.19 36.23 10.58
C GLY A 894 -21.62 36.41 11.99
N LYS A 895 -21.39 37.66 12.40
CA LYS A 895 -21.00 37.96 13.77
C LYS A 895 -22.22 37.92 14.70
N GLN A 896 -22.10 37.17 15.79
CA GLN A 896 -23.01 37.27 16.93
C GLN A 896 -22.94 38.70 17.55
N ASN A 897 -24.07 39.19 18.07
CA ASN A 897 -24.19 40.45 18.80
C ASN A 897 -24.28 40.20 20.31
#